data_AF-A0A834QIA4-F1
#
_entry.id   AF-A0A834QIA4-F1
#
_cell.length_a   1.000
_cell.length_b   1.000
_cell.length_c   1.000
_cell.angle_alpha   90.00
_cell.angle_beta   90.00
_cell.angle_gamma   90.00
#
_symmetry.space_group_name_H-M   'P 1'
#
loop_
_entity.id
_entity.type
_entity.pdbx_description
1 polymer ?
#
loop_
_entity_poly.entity_id
_entity_poly.type
_entity_poly.pdbx_seq_one_letter_code
_entity_poly.pdbx_strand_id
1 'polypeptide(L)'
;MQQPVMVLQNRIDPCLTIDTSPLSADLKKALQRNKFPGPSHTESYSWPPIARGCDVVVISHCGNDPLLYLPPLLTILQTGGCYKSLPSRNGPLAVIVCPGWKKAQLIFELLGDYSMSSRPHHPVLLTIGLHKDEAKNMKLPRGCDVIVTTPHSLLRLLTYQSLLFLRLCHLVLDEVEVLFLEANEQMFAILDNFKKNVEVEERESAPHQIIAVGIHWSRHIEHLIREFMNDPYIVITAPEEAALYGNVQQVVHLCLECEKTSTLLQVLDFTPSQAQKTLIFTCSVAETEIVCKVVESNSIFCLKMHKEMVFNLKSVLEHWKKKLSSGSHIVLALTDDCIPLLAITDATCVIHFSFPSSPKIFGGRLYCMSDHFQSLTEQGSPAEQGDKKTKSVLLLTEKNASHAVGVLRYLERADAKIPSELYEFTAGVLEAKEDKKARRPLCSYLKAFGFCKDKRICPDRHHINPEIDKPRKLSNQALPMFGYIKIIPFYISNATNYFGRIIDKHVDLYAILNAEMNEYFKDSSNKTTVKKVENFGLYGLEEKTLFYRVQVLEMSQKEDTWVLDNILIKFIDEGRTGLTTRNQLLHLPENFHTLPPQAVEFIVCRVKPADGEIEWNPKVTRYIHHKIIGKLHDAKVVLALGNTVWIDPMVHVTKLSNLKTSVIDYNVRAEILSMGMGIDNSEHIEQLKKLYKGAKMPNFEAHISQPQTPPLVENAACLQDTQQEDRNAEKGAGSELNSENLKPDTLSEDTGAASVSKSAQPHLKSFHPQVKWFQKEDVVILKIRIRNVNDYKCKYFRDRVIFSAWVGDKFYLADMELQANIRKDECKCVIKNEEPVITLAKEKRESWCNLLKQRNPNVAFDFDHWEECEEDSPFSKIINSKNLSCKVAEVVENSDITSEDDGSESE
;
A
#
# COMPACT_ATOMS: atom_id res chain seq x y z
N MET A 1 32.24 5.27 -25.39
CA MET A 1 31.47 4.30 -26.18
C MET A 1 29.99 4.63 -26.01
N GLN A 2 29.24 4.76 -27.10
CA GLN A 2 27.78 4.88 -27.00
C GLN A 2 27.19 3.54 -26.52
N GLN A 3 26.15 3.58 -25.70
CA GLN A 3 25.38 2.37 -25.39
C GLN A 3 24.58 1.97 -26.65
N PRO A 4 24.45 0.67 -26.96
CA PRO A 4 23.62 0.24 -28.07
C PRO A 4 22.14 0.55 -27.81
N VAL A 5 21.42 0.98 -28.85
CA VAL A 5 20.02 1.43 -28.79
C VAL A 5 19.15 0.41 -29.50
N MET A 6 18.05 -0.01 -28.88
CA MET A 6 17.54 -1.37 -29.13
C MET A 6 16.28 -1.46 -29.98
N VAL A 7 15.38 -0.50 -29.87
CA VAL A 7 14.23 -0.37 -30.76
C VAL A 7 14.01 1.11 -30.99
N LEU A 8 14.08 1.52 -32.25
CA LEU A 8 13.69 2.83 -32.75
C LEU A 8 13.12 2.65 -34.15
N GLN A 9 11.97 3.28 -34.43
CA GLN A 9 11.75 3.72 -35.80
C GLN A 9 12.68 4.92 -36.03
N ASN A 10 13.77 4.78 -36.79
CA ASN A 10 14.79 5.84 -37.01
C ASN A 10 14.29 7.01 -37.89
N ARG A 11 13.09 7.54 -37.63
CA ARG A 11 12.44 8.64 -38.37
C ARG A 11 12.83 10.03 -37.86
N ILE A 12 13.37 10.13 -36.64
CA ILE A 12 13.67 11.40 -35.97
C ILE A 12 15.06 11.35 -35.35
N ASP A 13 15.92 12.30 -35.72
CA ASP A 13 17.27 12.40 -35.18
C ASP A 13 17.28 12.76 -33.68
N PRO A 14 18.14 12.12 -32.86
CA PRO A 14 18.26 12.43 -31.44
C PRO A 14 18.96 13.77 -31.19
N CYS A 15 18.58 14.47 -30.11
CA CYS A 15 19.26 15.68 -29.68
C CYS A 15 20.38 15.37 -28.67
N LEU A 16 21.63 15.50 -29.10
CA LEU A 16 22.82 15.16 -28.29
C LEU A 16 23.26 16.28 -27.33
N THR A 17 22.77 17.51 -27.50
CA THR A 17 23.12 18.67 -26.66
C THR A 17 21.91 19.52 -26.34
N ILE A 18 21.99 20.33 -25.27
CA ILE A 18 20.92 21.27 -24.91
C ILE A 18 20.70 22.28 -26.05
N ASP A 19 21.76 22.73 -26.72
CA ASP A 19 21.64 23.69 -27.82
C ASP A 19 20.90 23.11 -29.03
N THR A 20 21.18 21.85 -29.38
CA THR A 20 20.51 21.11 -30.47
C THR A 20 19.13 20.56 -30.09
N SER A 21 18.77 20.56 -28.79
CA SER A 21 17.46 20.08 -28.34
C SER A 21 16.29 20.92 -28.89
N PRO A 22 15.13 20.31 -29.19
CA PRO A 22 13.95 21.01 -29.68
C PRO A 22 13.15 21.64 -28.53
N LEU A 23 13.86 22.23 -27.55
CA LEU A 23 13.29 22.93 -26.40
C LEU A 23 13.23 24.44 -26.64
N SER A 24 12.31 25.13 -25.96
CA SER A 24 12.24 26.59 -26.03
C SER A 24 13.44 27.28 -25.37
N ALA A 25 13.74 28.51 -25.80
CA ALA A 25 14.89 29.27 -25.30
C ALA A 25 14.80 29.55 -23.77
N ASP A 26 13.58 29.69 -23.24
CA ASP A 26 13.37 29.89 -21.80
C ASP A 26 13.63 28.61 -20.99
N LEU A 27 13.20 27.45 -21.51
CA LEU A 27 13.46 26.15 -20.87
C LEU A 27 14.95 25.78 -20.94
N LYS A 28 15.65 26.06 -22.05
CA LYS A 28 17.10 25.90 -22.15
C LYS A 28 17.84 26.71 -21.07
N LYS A 29 17.43 27.97 -20.84
CA LYS A 29 17.97 28.81 -19.75
C LYS A 29 17.64 28.27 -18.36
N ALA A 30 16.44 27.73 -18.15
CA ALA A 30 16.05 27.13 -16.87
C ALA A 30 16.89 25.89 -16.55
N LEU A 31 17.09 24.99 -17.52
CA LEU A 31 17.96 23.82 -17.38
C LEU A 31 19.43 24.22 -17.08
N GLN A 32 19.94 25.26 -17.76
CA GLN A 32 21.28 25.80 -17.49
C GLN A 32 21.41 26.38 -16.08
N ARG A 33 20.41 27.12 -15.57
CA ARG A 33 20.39 27.63 -14.18
C ARG A 33 20.42 26.50 -13.16
N ASN A 34 19.69 25.42 -13.42
CA ASN A 34 19.64 24.22 -12.58
C ASN A 34 20.89 23.32 -12.75
N LYS A 35 21.93 23.78 -13.46
CA LYS A 35 23.20 23.06 -13.72
C LYS A 35 23.00 21.68 -14.37
N PHE A 36 21.95 21.53 -15.18
CA PHE A 36 21.68 20.30 -15.91
C PHE A 36 22.84 19.96 -16.87
N PRO A 37 23.46 18.77 -16.78
CA PRO A 37 24.70 18.47 -17.50
C PRO A 37 24.53 18.26 -19.01
N GLY A 38 23.30 18.02 -19.46
CA GLY A 38 22.96 17.66 -20.85
C GLY A 38 22.01 16.47 -20.90
N PRO A 39 21.27 16.29 -22.01
CA PRO A 39 20.32 15.18 -22.13
C PRO A 39 21.04 13.84 -21.97
N SER A 40 20.50 13.01 -21.09
CA SER A 40 20.86 11.59 -21.02
C SER A 40 20.52 10.87 -22.33
N HIS A 41 20.98 9.62 -22.42
CA HIS A 41 20.71 8.78 -23.58
C HIS A 41 19.21 8.66 -23.88
N THR A 42 18.37 8.40 -22.87
CA THR A 42 16.92 8.27 -23.05
C THR A 42 16.28 9.60 -23.46
N GLU A 43 16.64 10.70 -22.81
CA GLU A 43 16.13 12.06 -23.12
C GLU A 43 16.46 12.48 -24.56
N SER A 44 17.66 12.13 -25.03
CA SER A 44 18.13 12.44 -26.39
C SER A 44 17.21 11.88 -27.48
N TYR A 45 16.59 10.71 -27.24
CA TYR A 45 15.65 10.07 -28.17
C TYR A 45 14.18 10.38 -27.86
N SER A 46 13.80 10.68 -26.61
CA SER A 46 12.41 10.98 -26.25
C SER A 46 12.02 12.44 -26.48
N TRP A 47 12.91 13.41 -26.26
CA TRP A 47 12.57 14.83 -26.42
C TRP A 47 12.15 15.23 -27.84
N PRO A 48 12.82 14.78 -28.93
CA PRO A 48 12.45 15.16 -30.28
C PRO A 48 11.05 14.73 -30.76
N PRO A 49 10.58 13.47 -30.58
CA PRO A 49 9.20 13.11 -30.92
C PRO A 49 8.17 13.79 -30.01
N ILE A 50 8.46 13.92 -28.70
CA ILE A 50 7.52 14.58 -27.77
C ILE A 50 7.30 16.05 -28.16
N ALA A 51 8.38 16.80 -28.42
CA ALA A 51 8.29 18.22 -28.79
C ALA A 51 7.60 18.46 -30.16
N ARG A 52 7.49 17.42 -31.00
CA ARG A 52 6.77 17.44 -32.29
C ARG A 52 5.30 17.04 -32.18
N GLY A 53 4.84 16.58 -31.01
CA GLY A 53 3.45 16.16 -30.80
C GLY A 53 3.15 14.72 -31.23
N CYS A 54 4.16 13.88 -31.43
CA CYS A 54 3.96 12.46 -31.74
C CYS A 54 3.56 11.68 -30.47
N ASP A 55 2.75 10.63 -30.60
CA ASP A 55 2.58 9.64 -29.53
C ASP A 55 3.94 8.98 -29.23
N VAL A 56 4.28 8.78 -27.95
CA VAL A 56 5.59 8.23 -27.53
C VAL A 56 5.43 7.23 -26.40
N VAL A 57 6.16 6.11 -26.49
CA VAL A 57 6.32 5.14 -25.40
C VAL A 57 7.80 5.06 -25.03
N VAL A 58 8.14 5.40 -23.78
CA VAL A 58 9.52 5.44 -23.28
C VAL A 58 9.69 4.44 -22.14
N ILE A 59 10.50 3.40 -22.36
CA ILE A 59 10.81 2.37 -21.34
C ILE A 59 12.31 2.35 -21.05
N SER A 60 12.67 2.68 -19.80
CA SER A 60 14.06 2.90 -19.39
C SER A 60 14.26 2.69 -17.90
N HIS A 61 15.46 2.33 -17.45
CA HIS A 61 15.80 2.33 -16.03
C HIS A 61 15.66 3.70 -15.35
N CYS A 62 15.65 4.80 -16.11
CA CYS A 62 15.32 6.15 -15.62
C CYS A 62 13.85 6.55 -15.88
N GLY A 63 12.95 5.61 -16.18
CA GLY A 63 11.54 5.87 -16.51
C GLY A 63 10.74 6.65 -15.47
N ASN A 64 11.19 6.69 -14.21
CA ASN A 64 10.55 7.49 -13.17
C ASN A 64 11.00 8.97 -13.16
N ASP A 65 11.98 9.35 -13.99
CA ASP A 65 12.50 10.72 -14.11
C ASP A 65 11.54 11.60 -14.95
N PRO A 66 10.93 12.64 -14.38
CA PRO A 66 10.02 13.53 -15.09
C PRO A 66 10.68 14.29 -16.26
N LEU A 67 12.01 14.45 -16.23
CA LEU A 67 12.74 15.15 -17.29
C LEU A 67 12.65 14.44 -18.65
N LEU A 68 12.29 13.15 -18.69
CA LEU A 68 12.02 12.41 -19.93
C LEU A 68 10.91 13.02 -20.80
N TYR A 69 9.89 13.63 -20.18
CA TYR A 69 8.71 14.16 -20.86
C TYR A 69 8.40 15.63 -20.57
N LEU A 70 8.77 16.16 -19.39
CA LEU A 70 8.30 17.48 -18.95
C LEU A 70 8.87 18.66 -19.77
N PRO A 71 10.19 18.77 -20.04
CA PRO A 71 10.73 19.84 -20.89
C PRO A 71 10.17 19.89 -22.33
N PRO A 72 10.08 18.77 -23.08
CA PRO A 72 9.52 18.82 -24.44
C PRO A 72 7.99 19.06 -24.43
N LEU A 73 7.24 18.54 -23.43
CA LEU A 73 5.82 18.85 -23.24
C LEU A 73 5.59 20.36 -23.02
N LEU A 74 6.36 20.98 -22.14
CA LEU A 74 6.26 22.43 -21.89
C LEU A 74 6.61 23.25 -23.14
N THR A 75 7.47 22.74 -24.02
CA THR A 75 7.81 23.40 -25.30
C THR A 75 6.66 23.35 -26.30
N ILE A 76 6.00 22.20 -26.47
CA ILE A 76 4.83 22.11 -27.36
C ILE A 76 3.63 22.90 -26.82
N LEU A 77 3.45 22.99 -25.49
CA LEU A 77 2.44 23.86 -24.87
C LEU A 77 2.67 25.34 -25.13
N GLN A 78 3.93 25.81 -25.14
CA GLN A 78 4.27 27.19 -25.52
C GLN A 78 4.02 27.50 -27.00
N THR A 79 3.90 26.48 -27.85
CA THR A 79 3.67 26.62 -29.30
C THR A 79 2.19 26.91 -29.61
N GLY A 80 1.75 28.11 -29.21
CA GLY A 80 0.34 28.55 -29.26
C GLY A 80 -0.32 28.57 -30.64
N GLY A 81 0.42 28.32 -31.72
CA GLY A 81 -0.13 28.14 -33.07
C GLY A 81 -0.99 26.89 -33.21
N CYS A 82 -0.65 25.81 -32.50
CA CYS A 82 -1.27 24.49 -32.61
C CYS A 82 -2.65 24.38 -31.95
N TYR A 83 -3.04 25.35 -31.12
CA TYR A 83 -4.26 25.29 -30.30
C TYR A 83 -5.37 26.26 -30.75
N LYS A 84 -5.20 26.91 -31.91
CA LYS A 84 -6.12 27.96 -32.40
C LYS A 84 -7.53 27.48 -32.71
N SER A 85 -7.70 26.20 -33.04
CA SER A 85 -9.00 25.56 -33.30
C SER A 85 -9.74 25.16 -32.04
N LEU A 86 -9.10 25.18 -30.87
CA LEU A 86 -9.75 24.76 -29.63
C LEU A 86 -10.81 25.77 -29.14
N PRO A 87 -11.90 25.31 -28.51
CA PRO A 87 -12.92 26.19 -27.95
C PRO A 87 -12.35 27.22 -26.97
N SER A 88 -12.84 28.47 -27.05
CA SER A 88 -12.51 29.55 -26.11
C SER A 88 -13.21 29.31 -24.75
N ARG A 89 -12.73 28.30 -24.01
CA ARG A 89 -13.24 27.85 -22.72
C ARG A 89 -12.09 27.61 -21.74
N ASN A 90 -12.41 27.62 -20.44
CA ASN A 90 -11.45 27.22 -19.41
C ASN A 90 -11.34 25.69 -19.36
N GLY A 91 -10.11 25.16 -19.31
CA GLY A 91 -9.84 23.73 -19.36
C GLY A 91 -8.39 23.45 -19.79
N PRO A 92 -7.79 22.34 -19.34
CA PRO A 92 -6.38 22.03 -19.60
C PRO A 92 -6.09 21.71 -21.06
N LEU A 93 -4.86 22.01 -21.49
CA LEU A 93 -4.24 21.50 -22.71
C LEU A 93 -3.55 20.15 -22.46
N ALA A 94 -2.99 19.95 -21.26
CA ALA A 94 -2.30 18.73 -20.85
C ALA A 94 -2.80 18.19 -19.50
N VAL A 95 -2.86 16.86 -19.39
CA VAL A 95 -3.13 16.14 -18.13
C VAL A 95 -2.00 15.14 -17.91
N ILE A 96 -1.35 15.23 -16.75
CA ILE A 96 -0.33 14.28 -16.29
C ILE A 96 -0.95 13.39 -15.22
N VAL A 97 -0.99 12.09 -15.50
CA VAL A 97 -1.52 11.05 -14.61
C VAL A 97 -0.36 10.34 -13.94
N CYS A 98 -0.31 10.40 -12.62
CA CYS A 98 0.72 9.78 -11.79
C CYS A 98 0.11 8.67 -10.91
N PRO A 99 0.85 7.61 -10.54
CA PRO A 99 0.32 6.44 -9.83
C PRO A 99 -0.20 6.72 -8.43
N GLY A 100 0.28 7.79 -7.77
CA GLY A 100 -0.21 8.19 -6.46
C GLY A 100 0.06 9.67 -6.18
N TRP A 101 -0.61 10.21 -5.15
CA TRP A 101 -0.62 11.65 -4.87
C TRP A 101 0.79 12.23 -4.61
N LYS A 102 1.74 11.44 -4.08
CA LYS A 102 3.12 11.90 -3.87
C LYS A 102 3.87 12.19 -5.17
N LYS A 103 3.75 11.30 -6.16
CA LYS A 103 4.36 11.54 -7.49
C LYS A 103 3.70 12.75 -8.13
N ALA A 104 2.37 12.88 -8.03
CA ALA A 104 1.65 14.07 -8.52
C ALA A 104 2.11 15.38 -7.84
N GLN A 105 2.33 15.38 -6.52
CA GLN A 105 2.88 16.53 -5.78
C GLN A 105 4.29 16.90 -6.28
N LEU A 106 5.17 15.91 -6.47
CA LEU A 106 6.53 16.12 -6.98
C LEU A 106 6.54 16.75 -8.38
N ILE A 107 5.70 16.25 -9.31
CA ILE A 107 5.56 16.84 -10.66
C ILE A 107 5.00 18.27 -10.58
N PHE A 108 4.05 18.52 -9.68
CA PHE A 108 3.46 19.85 -9.49
C PHE A 108 4.48 20.86 -8.95
N GLU A 109 5.33 20.47 -8.01
CA GLU A 109 6.44 21.29 -7.50
C GLU A 109 7.46 21.58 -8.62
N LEU A 110 7.86 20.56 -9.38
CA LEU A 110 8.79 20.70 -10.50
C LEU A 110 8.25 21.59 -11.63
N LEU A 111 6.94 21.55 -11.90
CA LEU A 111 6.27 22.50 -12.81
C LEU A 111 6.36 23.95 -12.34
N GLY A 112 6.41 24.17 -11.02
CA GLY A 112 6.65 25.48 -10.41
C GLY A 112 8.03 26.04 -10.76
N ASP A 113 9.08 25.22 -10.67
CA ASP A 113 10.45 25.62 -11.00
C ASP A 113 10.62 26.03 -12.49
N TYR A 114 9.90 25.36 -13.39
CA TYR A 114 9.87 25.69 -14.82
C TYR A 114 8.86 26.79 -15.21
N SER A 115 8.05 27.29 -14.27
CA SER A 115 7.00 28.30 -14.55
C SER A 115 7.54 29.70 -14.90
N MET A 116 8.83 29.97 -14.64
CA MET A 116 9.54 31.24 -14.88
C MET A 116 9.81 31.57 -16.37
N SER A 117 8.99 31.02 -17.28
CA SER A 117 9.06 31.27 -18.72
C SER A 117 8.18 32.44 -19.14
N SER A 118 8.40 32.97 -20.35
CA SER A 118 7.66 34.11 -20.91
C SER A 118 6.13 33.94 -21.02
N ARG A 119 5.62 32.71 -20.86
CA ARG A 119 4.20 32.41 -20.62
C ARG A 119 4.08 31.49 -19.40
N PRO A 120 3.68 31.99 -18.23
CA PRO A 120 3.46 31.13 -17.08
C PRO A 120 2.22 30.27 -17.33
N HIS A 121 2.41 28.97 -17.55
CA HIS A 121 1.32 28.01 -17.41
C HIS A 121 0.86 28.02 -15.96
N HIS A 122 -0.45 27.89 -15.72
CA HIS A 122 -0.98 27.69 -14.37
C HIS A 122 -1.22 26.19 -14.13
N PRO A 123 -0.24 25.44 -13.58
CA PRO A 123 -0.44 24.05 -13.23
C PRO A 123 -1.44 23.94 -12.07
N VAL A 124 -2.19 22.84 -12.03
CA VAL A 124 -3.12 22.52 -10.94
C VAL A 124 -2.89 21.08 -10.48
N LEU A 125 -2.54 20.91 -9.21
CA LEU A 125 -2.58 19.59 -8.56
C LEU A 125 -4.02 19.25 -8.19
N LEU A 126 -4.55 18.20 -8.80
CA LEU A 126 -5.91 17.72 -8.60
C LEU A 126 -5.91 16.42 -7.80
N THR A 127 -6.34 16.50 -6.54
CA THR A 127 -6.62 15.33 -5.69
C THR A 127 -8.06 15.43 -5.16
N ILE A 128 -8.92 14.49 -5.56
CA ILE A 128 -10.36 14.49 -5.22
C ILE A 128 -10.68 13.22 -4.44
N GLY A 129 -11.30 13.37 -3.27
CA GLY A 129 -11.76 12.26 -2.44
C GLY A 129 -12.98 11.54 -3.00
N LEU A 130 -13.56 10.66 -2.18
CA LEU A 130 -14.73 9.85 -2.50
C LEU A 130 -16.05 10.64 -2.50
N HIS A 131 -16.03 11.87 -1.99
CA HIS A 131 -17.23 12.72 -1.89
C HIS A 131 -17.63 13.25 -3.27
N LYS A 132 -18.79 12.78 -3.76
CA LYS A 132 -19.34 13.16 -5.07
C LYS A 132 -19.45 14.68 -5.26
N ASP A 133 -19.75 15.40 -4.17
CA ASP A 133 -19.95 16.84 -4.23
C ASP A 133 -18.63 17.63 -4.25
N GLU A 134 -17.49 17.03 -3.88
CA GLU A 134 -16.16 17.63 -4.11
C GLU A 134 -15.86 17.65 -5.62
N ALA A 135 -16.11 16.53 -6.32
CA ALA A 135 -15.94 16.45 -7.78
C ALA A 135 -16.92 17.36 -8.56
N LYS A 136 -18.20 17.40 -8.17
CA LYS A 136 -19.23 18.22 -8.85
C LYS A 136 -19.02 19.73 -8.67
N ASN A 137 -18.52 20.16 -7.51
CA ASN A 137 -18.33 21.58 -7.20
C ASN A 137 -16.92 22.07 -7.49
N MET A 138 -16.04 21.20 -8.00
CA MET A 138 -14.68 21.58 -8.39
C MET A 138 -14.72 22.67 -9.47
N LYS A 139 -13.81 23.63 -9.34
CA LYS A 139 -13.64 24.74 -10.31
C LYS A 139 -12.17 24.85 -10.64
N LEU A 140 -11.83 24.77 -11.92
CA LEU A 140 -10.48 25.07 -12.39
C LEU A 140 -10.23 26.59 -12.34
N PRO A 141 -9.04 27.05 -11.92
CA PRO A 141 -8.66 28.45 -12.04
C PRO A 141 -8.63 28.87 -13.51
N ARG A 142 -8.79 30.17 -13.78
CA ARG A 142 -8.74 30.70 -15.16
C ARG A 142 -7.32 30.52 -15.71
N GLY A 143 -7.20 29.99 -16.92
CA GLY A 143 -5.90 29.73 -17.56
C GLY A 143 -5.19 28.48 -17.05
N CYS A 144 -5.93 27.53 -16.45
CA CYS A 144 -5.39 26.21 -16.15
C CYS A 144 -5.06 25.46 -17.46
N ASP A 145 -3.77 25.39 -17.81
CA ASP A 145 -3.29 24.70 -19.02
C ASP A 145 -2.76 23.29 -18.72
N VAL A 146 -2.31 23.02 -17.49
CA VAL A 146 -1.77 21.71 -17.07
C VAL A 146 -2.45 21.24 -15.79
N ILE A 147 -2.95 20.01 -15.77
CA ILE A 147 -3.40 19.33 -14.54
C ILE A 147 -2.46 18.17 -14.23
N VAL A 148 -2.07 18.04 -12.97
CA VAL A 148 -1.36 16.87 -12.45
C VAL A 148 -2.30 16.13 -11.48
N THR A 149 -2.47 14.82 -11.63
CA THR A 149 -3.52 14.10 -10.91
C THR A 149 -3.26 12.58 -10.80
N THR A 150 -4.14 11.86 -10.13
CA THR A 150 -4.15 10.39 -10.03
C THR A 150 -5.31 9.81 -10.85
N PRO A 151 -5.25 8.54 -11.32
CA PRO A 151 -6.31 7.92 -12.13
C PRO A 151 -7.70 8.05 -11.50
N HIS A 152 -7.79 7.74 -10.21
CA HIS A 152 -9.03 7.81 -9.44
C HIS A 152 -9.61 9.24 -9.35
N SER A 153 -8.75 10.25 -9.15
CA SER A 153 -9.17 11.66 -9.11
C SER A 153 -9.64 12.14 -10.48
N LEU A 154 -8.90 11.79 -11.55
CA LEU A 154 -9.24 12.16 -12.92
C LEU A 154 -10.55 11.55 -13.38
N LEU A 155 -10.75 10.23 -13.15
CA LEU A 155 -11.97 9.55 -13.55
C LEU A 155 -13.19 10.14 -12.84
N ARG A 156 -13.10 10.46 -11.54
CA ARG A 156 -14.17 11.16 -10.81
C ARG A 156 -14.50 12.50 -11.46
N LEU A 157 -13.50 13.31 -11.80
CA LEU A 157 -13.75 14.60 -12.43
C LEU A 157 -14.35 14.45 -13.84
N LEU A 158 -13.84 13.53 -14.66
CA LEU A 158 -14.42 13.19 -15.97
C LEU A 158 -15.88 12.75 -15.87
N THR A 159 -16.23 11.97 -14.83
CA THR A 159 -17.58 11.44 -14.62
C THR A 159 -18.62 12.54 -14.36
N TYR A 160 -18.25 13.63 -13.69
CA TYR A 160 -19.17 14.73 -13.34
C TYR A 160 -18.98 16.01 -14.17
N GLN A 161 -17.80 16.22 -14.76
CA GLN A 161 -17.38 17.47 -15.40
C GLN A 161 -16.52 17.23 -16.67
N SER A 162 -16.83 16.20 -17.48
CA SER A 162 -16.14 15.89 -18.74
C SER A 162 -15.93 17.11 -19.67
N LEU A 163 -16.90 18.02 -19.70
CA LEU A 163 -16.87 19.26 -20.50
C LEU A 163 -15.70 20.21 -20.18
N LEU A 164 -15.00 20.04 -19.04
CA LEU A 164 -13.77 20.77 -18.75
C LEU A 164 -12.58 20.33 -19.61
N PHE A 165 -12.61 19.11 -20.15
CA PHE A 165 -11.49 18.50 -20.87
C PHE A 165 -11.60 18.61 -22.39
N LEU A 166 -12.53 19.42 -22.92
CA LEU A 166 -12.69 19.67 -24.36
C LEU A 166 -11.46 20.32 -25.03
N ARG A 167 -10.54 20.89 -24.24
CA ARG A 167 -9.25 21.44 -24.69
C ARG A 167 -8.07 20.47 -24.57
N LEU A 168 -8.27 19.28 -24.03
CA LEU A 168 -7.20 18.33 -23.72
C LEU A 168 -6.59 17.75 -25.00
N CYS A 169 -5.35 18.12 -25.28
CA CYS A 169 -4.55 17.63 -26.42
C CYS A 169 -3.55 16.55 -25.99
N HIS A 170 -2.97 16.70 -24.79
CA HIS A 170 -1.82 15.91 -24.35
C HIS A 170 -2.15 15.11 -23.09
N LEU A 171 -2.07 13.78 -23.17
CA LEU A 171 -2.24 12.87 -22.05
C LEU A 171 -0.91 12.20 -21.70
N VAL A 172 -0.38 12.48 -20.50
CA VAL A 172 0.85 11.86 -20.01
C VAL A 172 0.54 10.80 -18.97
N LEU A 173 1.11 9.62 -19.17
CA LEU A 173 1.03 8.45 -18.29
C LEU A 173 2.41 8.23 -17.68
N ASP A 174 2.61 8.75 -16.46
CA ASP A 174 3.86 8.64 -15.70
C ASP A 174 3.85 7.34 -14.87
N GLU A 175 4.93 6.55 -14.93
CA GLU A 175 5.02 5.19 -14.38
C GLU A 175 3.89 4.28 -14.91
N VAL A 176 3.76 4.22 -16.24
CA VAL A 176 2.64 3.58 -16.96
C VAL A 176 2.38 2.12 -16.56
N GLU A 177 3.41 1.35 -16.21
CA GLU A 177 3.26 -0.01 -15.70
C GLU A 177 2.53 -0.06 -14.35
N VAL A 178 2.74 0.95 -13.50
CA VAL A 178 2.14 1.06 -12.17
C VAL A 178 0.70 1.53 -12.30
N LEU A 179 0.43 2.47 -13.22
CA LEU A 179 -0.91 2.94 -13.56
C LEU A 179 -1.83 1.77 -13.97
N PHE A 180 -1.38 0.90 -14.88
CA PHE A 180 -2.17 -0.26 -15.29
C PHE A 180 -2.19 -1.39 -14.24
N LEU A 181 -1.14 -1.56 -13.44
CA LEU A 181 -1.13 -2.57 -12.37
C LEU A 181 -2.11 -2.23 -11.23
N GLU A 182 -2.22 -0.95 -10.86
CA GLU A 182 -2.96 -0.51 -9.66
C GLU A 182 -4.33 0.09 -9.96
N ALA A 183 -4.56 0.61 -11.18
CA ALA A 183 -5.77 1.32 -11.56
C ALA A 183 -6.27 0.95 -12.97
N ASN A 184 -6.17 -0.33 -13.35
CA ASN A 184 -6.44 -0.82 -14.72
C ASN A 184 -7.77 -0.34 -15.32
N GLU A 185 -8.88 -0.55 -14.60
CA GLU A 185 -10.23 -0.13 -15.03
C GLU A 185 -10.33 1.39 -15.20
N GLN A 186 -9.68 2.14 -14.30
CA GLN A 186 -9.69 3.59 -14.32
C GLN A 186 -8.88 4.11 -15.50
N MET A 187 -7.74 3.49 -15.83
CA MET A 187 -6.91 3.85 -16.96
C MET A 187 -7.64 3.65 -18.29
N PHE A 188 -8.28 2.50 -18.51
CA PHE A 188 -9.07 2.32 -19.74
C PHE A 188 -10.25 3.29 -19.83
N ALA A 189 -10.95 3.55 -18.72
CA ALA A 189 -12.02 4.55 -18.71
C ALA A 189 -11.50 5.98 -19.01
N ILE A 190 -10.30 6.36 -18.57
CA ILE A 190 -9.65 7.64 -18.91
C ILE A 190 -9.32 7.68 -20.41
N LEU A 191 -8.70 6.62 -20.94
CA LEU A 191 -8.30 6.52 -22.35
C LEU A 191 -9.49 6.54 -23.30
N ASP A 192 -10.58 5.85 -22.96
CA ASP A 192 -11.86 5.91 -23.68
C ASP A 192 -12.45 7.33 -23.71
N ASN A 193 -12.38 8.06 -22.60
CA ASN A 193 -12.84 9.45 -22.54
C ASN A 193 -11.93 10.37 -23.36
N PHE A 194 -10.61 10.14 -23.35
CA PHE A 194 -9.67 10.88 -24.19
C PHE A 194 -9.96 10.66 -25.68
N LYS A 195 -10.08 9.40 -26.12
CA LYS A 195 -10.41 9.02 -27.50
C LYS A 195 -11.72 9.66 -28.00
N LYS A 196 -12.80 9.58 -27.20
CA LYS A 196 -14.09 10.23 -27.51
C LYS A 196 -14.02 11.75 -27.60
N ASN A 197 -13.14 12.39 -26.83
CA ASN A 197 -12.92 13.84 -26.90
C ASN A 197 -12.05 14.25 -28.11
N VAL A 198 -11.28 13.32 -28.67
CA VAL A 198 -10.42 13.50 -29.86
C VAL A 198 -11.21 13.34 -31.17
N GLU A 199 -12.16 12.40 -31.22
CA GLU A 199 -13.03 12.12 -32.37
C GLU A 199 -14.08 13.23 -32.69
N VAL A 200 -13.98 14.40 -32.07
CA VAL A 200 -14.91 15.53 -32.29
C VAL A 200 -14.43 16.35 -33.50
N GLU A 201 -15.25 16.43 -34.56
CA GLU A 201 -14.92 17.07 -35.85
C GLU A 201 -14.34 18.49 -35.74
N GLU A 202 -14.77 19.30 -34.76
CA GLU A 202 -14.23 20.65 -34.51
C GLU A 202 -12.72 20.66 -34.14
N ARG A 203 -12.11 19.49 -33.91
CA ARG A 203 -10.73 19.33 -33.40
C ARG A 203 -9.74 18.68 -34.38
N GLU A 204 -10.11 18.38 -35.63
CA GLU A 204 -9.22 17.69 -36.60
C GLU A 204 -7.82 18.32 -36.78
N SER A 205 -7.68 19.62 -36.53
CA SER A 205 -6.42 20.37 -36.66
C SER A 205 -5.63 20.53 -35.35
N ALA A 206 -6.16 20.07 -34.22
CA ALA A 206 -5.48 20.13 -32.92
C ALA A 206 -4.52 18.93 -32.76
N PRO A 207 -3.40 19.08 -32.04
CA PRO A 207 -2.53 17.96 -31.74
C PRO A 207 -3.23 16.99 -30.78
N HIS A 208 -3.04 15.71 -31.01
CA HIS A 208 -3.49 14.62 -30.14
C HIS A 208 -2.27 13.78 -29.81
N GLN A 209 -1.91 13.74 -28.52
CA GLN A 209 -0.66 13.13 -28.06
C GLN A 209 -0.88 12.33 -26.77
N ILE A 210 -0.44 11.08 -26.78
CA ILE A 210 -0.29 10.23 -25.60
C ILE A 210 1.20 9.97 -25.38
N ILE A 211 1.69 10.31 -24.19
CA ILE A 211 3.07 10.08 -23.77
C ILE A 211 3.05 9.07 -22.63
N ALA A 212 3.51 7.85 -22.86
CA ALA A 212 3.63 6.82 -21.82
C ALA A 212 5.10 6.64 -21.43
N VAL A 213 5.41 6.76 -20.14
CA VAL A 213 6.77 6.64 -19.62
C VAL A 213 6.78 5.65 -18.45
N GLY A 214 7.76 4.74 -18.41
CA GLY A 214 7.86 3.72 -17.38
C GLY A 214 9.22 3.03 -17.33
N ILE A 215 9.42 2.17 -16.33
CA ILE A 215 10.63 1.34 -16.19
C ILE A 215 10.44 -0.02 -16.86
N HIS A 216 9.22 -0.55 -16.86
CA HIS A 216 8.94 -1.94 -17.20
C HIS A 216 7.93 -2.11 -18.35
N TRP A 217 8.26 -2.95 -19.33
CA TRP A 217 7.33 -3.38 -20.36
C TRP A 217 6.21 -4.26 -19.78
N SER A 218 4.99 -4.12 -20.29
CA SER A 218 3.84 -4.96 -19.94
C SER A 218 2.83 -5.05 -21.09
N ARG A 219 1.98 -6.10 -21.08
CA ARG A 219 0.92 -6.29 -22.09
C ARG A 219 -0.12 -5.18 -22.15
N HIS A 220 -0.32 -4.43 -21.06
CA HIS A 220 -1.23 -3.28 -21.08
C HIS A 220 -0.68 -2.13 -21.94
N ILE A 221 0.64 -2.01 -22.06
CA ILE A 221 1.30 -1.02 -22.95
C ILE A 221 1.14 -1.44 -24.42
N GLU A 222 1.22 -2.74 -24.72
CA GLU A 222 0.90 -3.26 -26.05
C GLU A 222 -0.55 -2.96 -26.46
N HIS A 223 -1.51 -3.14 -25.55
CA HIS A 223 -2.91 -2.79 -25.80
C HIS A 223 -3.11 -1.27 -25.94
N LEU A 224 -2.44 -0.45 -25.11
CA LEU A 224 -2.42 1.01 -25.24
C LEU A 224 -1.97 1.44 -26.65
N ILE A 225 -0.88 0.87 -27.14
CA ILE A 225 -0.33 1.14 -28.47
C ILE A 225 -1.32 0.76 -29.57
N ARG A 226 -1.92 -0.45 -29.50
CA ARG A 226 -2.80 -0.97 -30.55
C ARG A 226 -4.14 -0.22 -30.66
N GLU A 227 -4.73 0.19 -29.54
CA GLU A 227 -6.11 0.71 -29.51
C GLU A 227 -6.23 2.24 -29.40
N PHE A 228 -5.21 2.94 -28.88
CA PHE A 228 -5.29 4.36 -28.52
C PHE A 228 -4.20 5.26 -29.13
N MET A 229 -3.11 4.71 -29.66
CA MET A 229 -2.01 5.49 -30.24
C MET A 229 -1.95 5.36 -31.77
N ASN A 230 -1.50 6.42 -32.44
CA ASN A 230 -1.36 6.50 -33.89
C ASN A 230 0.12 6.50 -34.30
N ASP A 231 0.64 5.35 -34.73
CA ASP A 231 2.05 5.13 -35.14
C ASP A 231 3.07 5.69 -34.11
N PRO A 232 3.01 5.24 -32.84
CA PRO A 232 3.80 5.83 -31.76
C PRO A 232 5.30 5.59 -31.89
N TYR A 233 6.07 6.58 -31.45
CA TYR A 233 7.52 6.49 -31.36
C TYR A 233 7.92 5.70 -30.11
N ILE A 234 8.39 4.46 -30.31
CA ILE A 234 8.79 3.57 -29.23
C ILE A 234 10.29 3.74 -28.96
N VAL A 235 10.64 4.06 -27.71
CA VAL A 235 12.01 4.22 -27.21
C VAL A 235 12.22 3.25 -26.04
N ILE A 236 12.94 2.15 -26.29
CA ILE A 236 13.32 1.21 -25.23
C ILE A 236 14.84 1.21 -25.08
N THR A 237 15.32 1.64 -23.91
CA THR A 237 16.76 1.66 -23.57
C THR A 237 17.13 0.64 -22.50
N ALA A 238 16.16 -0.08 -21.93
CA ALA A 238 16.37 -1.19 -21.00
C ALA A 238 16.38 -2.53 -21.79
N PRO A 239 17.52 -3.25 -21.88
CA PRO A 239 17.62 -4.37 -22.82
C PRO A 239 16.73 -5.58 -22.54
N GLU A 240 16.59 -5.93 -21.26
CA GLU A 240 15.69 -7.00 -20.81
C GLU A 240 14.21 -6.70 -21.08
N GLU A 241 13.85 -5.41 -21.18
CA GLU A 241 12.50 -4.94 -21.48
C GLU A 241 12.22 -4.96 -22.99
N ALA A 242 13.22 -4.61 -23.82
CA ALA A 242 13.14 -4.74 -25.26
C ALA A 242 13.06 -6.21 -25.72
N ALA A 243 13.60 -7.16 -24.96
CA ALA A 243 13.38 -8.59 -25.19
C ALA A 243 11.92 -9.03 -24.91
N LEU A 244 11.24 -8.41 -23.94
CA LEU A 244 9.81 -8.65 -23.70
C LEU A 244 8.96 -8.02 -24.82
N TYR A 245 9.30 -6.82 -25.26
CA TYR A 245 8.71 -6.18 -26.45
C TYR A 245 8.84 -7.06 -27.70
N GLY A 246 10.05 -7.59 -27.94
CA GLY A 246 10.34 -8.51 -29.05
C GLY A 246 9.75 -9.92 -28.90
N ASN A 247 8.93 -10.18 -27.88
CA ASN A 247 8.24 -11.47 -27.64
C ASN A 247 9.21 -12.67 -27.53
N VAL A 248 10.41 -12.45 -26.97
CA VAL A 248 11.42 -13.49 -26.75
C VAL A 248 10.88 -14.49 -25.72
N GLN A 249 10.77 -15.76 -26.11
CA GLN A 249 10.31 -16.82 -25.23
C GLN A 249 11.31 -17.06 -24.10
N GLN A 250 10.92 -16.76 -22.86
CA GLN A 250 11.72 -17.05 -21.67
C GLN A 250 11.42 -18.48 -21.17
N VAL A 251 12.48 -19.26 -20.94
CA VAL A 251 12.41 -20.64 -20.43
C VAL A 251 13.39 -20.76 -19.25
N VAL A 252 12.98 -21.44 -18.18
CA VAL A 252 13.82 -21.70 -17.01
C VAL A 252 13.90 -23.19 -16.75
N HIS A 253 15.11 -23.69 -16.49
CA HIS A 253 15.35 -25.04 -16.00
C HIS A 253 16.00 -24.95 -14.62
N LEU A 254 15.38 -25.59 -13.65
CA LEU A 254 15.98 -25.85 -12.34
C LEU A 254 16.79 -27.14 -12.43
N CYS A 255 18.05 -27.09 -12.03
CA CYS A 255 18.91 -28.26 -11.94
C CYS A 255 19.97 -28.07 -10.84
N LEU A 256 20.61 -29.16 -10.42
CA LEU A 256 21.77 -29.06 -9.54
C LEU A 256 22.99 -28.56 -10.32
N GLU A 257 23.95 -27.93 -9.64
CA GLU A 257 25.18 -27.46 -10.29
C GLU A 257 25.94 -28.57 -11.03
N CYS A 258 25.94 -29.81 -10.51
CA CYS A 258 26.55 -30.97 -11.15
C CYS A 258 25.80 -31.45 -12.41
N GLU A 259 24.55 -31.05 -12.61
CA GLU A 259 23.68 -31.46 -13.71
C GLU A 259 23.60 -30.41 -14.83
N LYS A 260 24.14 -29.20 -14.65
CA LYS A 260 24.16 -28.14 -15.69
C LYS A 260 24.54 -28.65 -17.08
N THR A 261 25.54 -29.52 -17.15
CA THR A 261 26.07 -30.08 -18.41
C THR A 261 25.07 -31.02 -19.09
N SER A 262 24.36 -31.88 -18.34
CA SER A 262 23.33 -32.75 -18.90
C SER A 262 22.07 -31.96 -19.24
N THR A 263 21.68 -30.98 -18.41
CA THR A 263 20.57 -30.06 -18.71
C THR A 263 20.84 -29.24 -19.97
N LEU A 264 22.07 -28.76 -20.17
CA LEU A 264 22.46 -28.05 -21.40
C LEU A 264 22.24 -28.93 -22.65
N LEU A 265 22.65 -30.19 -22.60
CA LEU A 265 22.43 -31.13 -23.71
C LEU A 265 20.96 -31.45 -23.94
N GLN A 266 20.11 -31.45 -22.91
CA GLN A 266 18.65 -31.60 -23.06
C GLN A 266 17.98 -30.36 -23.69
N VAL A 267 18.59 -29.18 -23.53
CA VAL A 267 18.08 -27.90 -24.06
C VAL A 267 18.50 -27.66 -25.52
N LEU A 268 19.65 -28.18 -25.94
CA LEU A 268 20.15 -28.02 -27.31
C LEU A 268 19.33 -28.87 -28.30
N ASP A 269 18.87 -28.23 -29.37
CA ASP A 269 18.23 -28.92 -30.50
C ASP A 269 19.32 -29.47 -31.44
N PHE A 270 19.49 -30.78 -31.46
CA PHE A 270 20.46 -31.47 -32.34
C PHE A 270 19.95 -31.61 -33.77
N THR A 271 18.66 -31.36 -34.04
CA THR A 271 18.01 -31.56 -35.34
C THR A 271 17.05 -30.41 -35.68
N PRO A 272 17.51 -29.14 -35.68
CA PRO A 272 16.62 -28.01 -35.84
C PRO A 272 16.04 -27.95 -37.25
N SER A 273 14.73 -27.74 -37.37
CA SER A 273 14.05 -27.65 -38.68
C SER A 273 14.50 -26.43 -39.49
N GLN A 274 14.91 -25.35 -38.81
CA GLN A 274 15.42 -24.10 -39.38
C GLN A 274 16.89 -23.88 -38.99
N ALA A 275 17.56 -22.92 -39.62
CA ALA A 275 18.92 -22.55 -39.24
C ALA A 275 18.93 -21.92 -37.83
N GLN A 276 19.69 -22.49 -36.89
CA GLN A 276 19.76 -22.04 -35.51
C GLN A 276 21.12 -21.42 -35.16
N LYS A 277 21.09 -20.22 -34.54
CA LYS A 277 22.27 -19.52 -33.99
C LYS A 277 22.15 -19.42 -32.48
N THR A 278 22.98 -20.15 -31.74
CA THR A 278 22.90 -20.26 -30.27
C THR A 278 24.11 -19.65 -29.59
N LEU A 279 23.89 -18.75 -28.65
CA LEU A 279 24.92 -18.24 -27.74
C LEU A 279 24.82 -18.97 -26.39
N ILE A 280 25.94 -19.44 -25.85
CA ILE A 280 25.99 -20.04 -24.50
C ILE A 280 26.89 -19.19 -23.60
N PHE A 281 26.29 -18.52 -22.63
CA PHE A 281 27.01 -17.62 -21.72
C PHE A 281 27.53 -18.33 -20.47
N THR A 282 28.83 -18.19 -20.25
CA THR A 282 29.61 -18.82 -19.18
C THR A 282 30.32 -17.76 -18.32
N CYS A 283 30.63 -18.06 -17.06
CA CYS A 283 31.24 -17.09 -16.14
C CYS A 283 32.77 -17.20 -16.02
N SER A 284 33.40 -18.20 -16.64
CA SER A 284 34.86 -18.38 -16.60
C SER A 284 35.39 -19.06 -17.86
N VAL A 285 36.68 -18.81 -18.17
CA VAL A 285 37.38 -19.42 -19.31
C VAL A 285 37.33 -20.95 -19.27
N ALA A 286 37.57 -21.54 -18.09
CA ALA A 286 37.52 -22.99 -17.90
C ALA A 286 36.12 -23.57 -18.17
N GLU A 287 35.05 -22.85 -17.76
CA GLU A 287 33.68 -23.24 -18.05
C GLU A 287 33.38 -23.14 -19.55
N THR A 288 33.83 -22.07 -20.23
CA THR A 288 33.71 -21.94 -21.70
C THR A 288 34.38 -23.11 -22.42
N GLU A 289 35.58 -23.53 -21.98
CA GLU A 289 36.30 -24.67 -22.55
C GLU A 289 35.56 -26.00 -22.36
N ILE A 290 35.00 -26.24 -21.16
CA ILE A 290 34.25 -27.46 -20.84
C ILE A 290 32.98 -27.53 -21.68
N VAL A 291 32.21 -26.43 -21.73
CA VAL A 291 30.99 -26.32 -22.54
C VAL A 291 31.29 -26.58 -24.01
N CYS A 292 32.34 -25.96 -24.57
CA CYS A 292 32.74 -26.17 -25.97
C CYS A 292 33.03 -27.65 -26.27
N LYS A 293 33.87 -28.30 -25.44
CA LYS A 293 34.21 -29.73 -25.59
C LYS A 293 32.97 -30.63 -25.50
N VAL A 294 32.04 -30.32 -24.60
CA VAL A 294 30.79 -31.10 -24.44
C VAL A 294 29.89 -30.98 -25.67
N VAL A 295 29.72 -29.78 -26.21
CA VAL A 295 28.89 -29.52 -27.39
C VAL A 295 29.50 -30.16 -28.65
N GLU A 296 30.81 -30.00 -28.84
CA GLU A 296 31.58 -30.66 -29.91
C GLU A 296 31.48 -32.20 -29.84
N SER A 297 31.58 -32.77 -28.63
CA SER A 297 31.45 -34.24 -28.44
C SER A 297 30.07 -34.79 -28.82
N ASN A 298 29.05 -33.93 -28.88
CA ASN A 298 27.70 -34.29 -29.32
C ASN A 298 27.42 -33.84 -30.77
N SER A 299 28.48 -33.68 -31.58
CA SER A 299 28.42 -33.40 -33.02
C SER A 299 27.80 -32.07 -33.44
N ILE A 300 27.65 -31.10 -32.52
CA ILE A 300 27.28 -29.72 -32.85
C ILE A 300 28.55 -28.87 -33.10
N PHE A 301 28.53 -28.03 -34.13
CA PHE A 301 29.62 -27.10 -34.40
C PHE A 301 29.64 -25.96 -33.37
N CYS A 302 30.61 -26.00 -32.45
CA CYS A 302 30.82 -24.99 -31.43
C CYS A 302 32.02 -24.10 -31.76
N LEU A 303 31.83 -22.80 -31.59
CA LEU A 303 32.89 -21.79 -31.49
C LEU A 303 33.08 -21.43 -30.01
N LYS A 304 34.25 -20.91 -29.65
CA LYS A 304 34.50 -20.33 -28.32
C LYS A 304 35.10 -18.93 -28.40
N MET A 305 34.73 -18.06 -27.47
CA MET A 305 35.31 -16.72 -27.31
C MET A 305 35.41 -16.33 -25.84
N HIS A 306 36.60 -15.94 -25.40
CA HIS A 306 36.82 -15.38 -24.06
C HIS A 306 37.88 -14.29 -24.12
N LYS A 307 38.06 -13.55 -23.02
CA LYS A 307 38.96 -12.38 -22.89
C LYS A 307 40.42 -12.56 -23.36
N GLU A 308 40.92 -13.81 -23.44
CA GLU A 308 42.28 -14.12 -23.91
C GLU A 308 42.34 -14.41 -25.43
N MET A 309 41.20 -14.62 -26.09
CA MET A 309 41.09 -14.95 -27.52
C MET A 309 40.81 -13.73 -28.42
N VAL A 310 41.06 -12.51 -27.95
CA VAL A 310 40.74 -11.27 -28.69
C VAL A 310 41.38 -11.21 -30.09
N PHE A 311 42.57 -11.81 -30.28
CA PHE A 311 43.21 -11.92 -31.60
C PHE A 311 42.42 -12.76 -32.61
N ASN A 312 41.60 -13.71 -32.14
CA ASN A 312 40.76 -14.60 -32.95
C ASN A 312 39.37 -14.00 -33.24
N LEU A 313 39.08 -12.78 -32.78
CA LEU A 313 37.77 -12.14 -32.91
C LEU A 313 37.28 -12.06 -34.37
N LYS A 314 38.16 -11.72 -35.31
CA LYS A 314 37.79 -11.63 -36.74
C LYS A 314 37.36 -12.98 -37.30
N SER A 315 38.12 -14.05 -37.03
CA SER A 315 37.80 -15.38 -37.57
C SER A 315 36.53 -15.96 -36.95
N VAL A 316 36.28 -15.73 -35.65
CA VAL A 316 35.01 -16.15 -35.01
C VAL A 316 33.81 -15.39 -35.59
N LEU A 317 33.92 -14.08 -35.82
CA LEU A 317 32.85 -13.29 -36.46
C LEU A 317 32.61 -13.71 -37.91
N GLU A 318 33.66 -14.02 -38.69
CA GLU A 318 33.52 -14.55 -40.05
C GLU A 318 32.79 -15.90 -40.06
N HIS A 319 33.05 -16.78 -39.09
CA HIS A 319 32.34 -18.05 -38.96
C HIS A 319 30.88 -17.86 -38.53
N TRP A 320 30.61 -16.96 -37.58
CA TRP A 320 29.25 -16.63 -37.14
C TRP A 320 28.40 -15.97 -38.25
N LYS A 321 29.01 -15.15 -39.11
CA LYS A 321 28.33 -14.43 -40.21
C LYS A 321 28.13 -15.26 -41.48
N LYS A 322 28.67 -16.48 -41.58
CA LYS A 322 28.38 -17.39 -42.70
C LYS A 322 26.85 -17.65 -42.77
N LYS A 323 26.30 -17.66 -43.97
CA LYS A 323 24.90 -18.05 -44.19
C LYS A 323 24.74 -19.54 -43.87
N LEU A 324 23.93 -19.84 -42.87
CA LEU A 324 23.54 -21.22 -42.53
C LEU A 324 22.43 -21.69 -43.50
N SER A 325 22.47 -22.99 -43.82
CA SER A 325 21.36 -23.68 -44.51
C SER A 325 20.32 -24.15 -43.49
N SER A 326 19.10 -24.48 -43.92
CA SER A 326 18.14 -25.17 -43.04
C SER A 326 18.75 -26.48 -42.51
N GLY A 327 18.47 -26.83 -41.25
CA GLY A 327 19.13 -27.96 -40.58
C GLY A 327 20.53 -27.68 -40.04
N SER A 328 21.10 -26.48 -40.25
CA SER A 328 22.40 -26.12 -39.70
C SER A 328 22.25 -25.49 -38.30
N HIS A 329 23.11 -25.90 -37.37
CA HIS A 329 23.21 -25.33 -36.03
C HIS A 329 24.62 -24.80 -35.79
N ILE A 330 24.74 -23.53 -35.39
CA ILE A 330 25.99 -22.94 -34.91
C ILE A 330 25.83 -22.53 -33.45
N VAL A 331 26.78 -22.98 -32.62
CA VAL A 331 26.89 -22.60 -31.22
C VAL A 331 28.12 -21.73 -31.04
N LEU A 332 28.03 -20.70 -30.19
CA LEU A 332 29.17 -19.94 -29.70
C LEU A 332 29.11 -19.87 -28.18
N ALA A 333 30.06 -20.52 -27.51
CA ALA A 333 30.25 -20.42 -26.07
C ALA A 333 31.12 -19.18 -25.75
N LEU A 334 30.65 -18.30 -24.86
CA LEU A 334 31.36 -17.05 -24.56
C LEU A 334 31.23 -16.55 -23.12
N THR A 335 32.19 -15.72 -22.71
CA THR A 335 32.15 -14.93 -21.48
C THR A 335 31.54 -13.54 -21.72
N ASP A 336 30.92 -12.96 -20.69
CA ASP A 336 30.21 -11.66 -20.78
C ASP A 336 31.07 -10.50 -21.33
N ASP A 337 32.37 -10.48 -21.01
CA ASP A 337 33.33 -9.47 -21.51
C ASP A 337 33.40 -9.36 -23.05
N CYS A 338 32.97 -10.41 -23.75
CA CYS A 338 33.04 -10.50 -25.21
C CYS A 338 31.81 -9.93 -25.92
N ILE A 339 30.70 -9.66 -25.21
CA ILE A 339 29.47 -9.11 -25.79
C ILE A 339 29.72 -7.79 -26.55
N PRO A 340 30.38 -6.77 -25.96
CA PRO A 340 30.59 -5.49 -26.65
C PRO A 340 31.58 -5.58 -27.81
N LEU A 341 32.45 -6.59 -27.80
CA LEU A 341 33.48 -6.81 -28.82
C LEU A 341 32.92 -7.50 -30.07
N LEU A 342 31.97 -8.43 -29.88
CA LEU A 342 31.40 -9.21 -30.97
C LEU A 342 30.25 -8.47 -31.68
N ALA A 343 29.46 -7.66 -30.96
CA ALA A 343 28.30 -6.95 -31.48
C ALA A 343 27.36 -7.86 -32.31
N ILE A 344 27.12 -9.07 -31.81
CA ILE A 344 26.15 -10.03 -32.36
C ILE A 344 24.75 -9.57 -31.97
N THR A 345 23.83 -9.59 -32.93
CA THR A 345 22.43 -9.15 -32.82
C THR A 345 21.45 -10.15 -33.45
N ASP A 346 21.95 -11.15 -34.19
CA ASP A 346 21.17 -12.10 -34.99
C ASP A 346 21.03 -13.51 -34.38
N ALA A 347 21.32 -13.68 -33.08
CA ALA A 347 21.14 -14.96 -32.41
C ALA A 347 19.66 -15.34 -32.32
N THR A 348 19.35 -16.64 -32.51
CA THR A 348 17.99 -17.17 -32.40
C THR A 348 17.72 -17.78 -31.03
N CYS A 349 18.78 -18.20 -30.33
CA CYS A 349 18.71 -18.73 -28.97
C CYS A 349 19.87 -18.20 -28.10
N VAL A 350 19.57 -17.85 -26.86
CA VAL A 350 20.55 -17.47 -25.83
C VAL A 350 20.37 -18.38 -24.62
N ILE A 351 21.43 -19.11 -24.26
CA ILE A 351 21.47 -20.01 -23.10
C ILE A 351 22.36 -19.38 -22.03
N HIS A 352 21.79 -19.12 -20.86
CA HIS A 352 22.48 -18.64 -19.68
C HIS A 352 22.94 -19.87 -18.86
N PHE A 353 24.05 -20.48 -19.27
CA PHE A 353 24.62 -21.66 -18.58
C PHE A 353 25.11 -21.30 -17.18
N SER A 354 25.77 -20.15 -17.05
CA SER A 354 26.03 -19.51 -15.76
C SER A 354 25.24 -18.21 -15.62
N PHE A 355 24.68 -18.02 -14.43
CA PHE A 355 23.80 -16.90 -14.12
C PHE A 355 24.51 -15.55 -14.29
N PRO A 356 23.87 -14.54 -14.90
CA PRO A 356 24.47 -13.22 -15.09
C PRO A 356 24.69 -12.49 -13.75
N SER A 357 25.85 -11.87 -13.58
CA SER A 357 26.23 -11.20 -12.33
C SER A 357 25.44 -9.91 -12.04
N SER A 358 24.76 -9.34 -13.04
CA SER A 358 23.85 -8.19 -12.87
C SER A 358 22.71 -8.19 -13.90
N PRO A 359 21.58 -7.50 -13.64
CA PRO A 359 20.50 -7.32 -14.62
C PRO A 359 20.96 -6.68 -15.93
N LYS A 360 21.89 -5.70 -15.86
CA LYS A 360 22.47 -5.07 -17.06
C LYS A 360 23.18 -6.07 -17.98
N ILE A 361 23.86 -7.06 -17.41
CA ILE A 361 24.51 -8.15 -18.17
C ILE A 361 23.46 -9.12 -18.69
N PHE A 362 22.43 -9.46 -17.89
CA PHE A 362 21.30 -10.27 -18.36
C PHE A 362 20.65 -9.65 -19.61
N GLY A 363 20.28 -8.38 -19.54
CA GLY A 363 19.77 -7.63 -20.67
C GLY A 363 20.75 -7.56 -21.85
N GLY A 364 22.04 -7.32 -21.59
CA GLY A 364 23.07 -7.32 -22.63
C GLY A 364 23.21 -8.66 -23.38
N ARG A 365 23.00 -9.80 -22.71
CA ARG A 365 22.92 -11.12 -23.35
C ARG A 365 21.68 -11.27 -24.21
N LEU A 366 20.53 -10.75 -23.75
CA LEU A 366 19.27 -10.78 -24.50
C LEU A 366 19.31 -9.87 -25.74
N TYR A 367 20.04 -8.76 -25.68
CA TYR A 367 20.25 -7.87 -26.84
C TYR A 367 20.88 -8.59 -28.03
N CYS A 368 21.60 -9.69 -27.83
CA CYS A 368 22.17 -10.46 -28.93
C CYS A 368 21.14 -11.12 -29.88
N MET A 369 19.84 -10.98 -29.60
CA MET A 369 18.72 -11.41 -30.44
C MET A 369 17.95 -10.24 -31.08
N SER A 370 18.45 -9.00 -31.00
CA SER A 370 17.70 -7.79 -31.36
C SER A 370 17.23 -7.71 -32.81
N ASP A 371 17.94 -8.34 -33.76
CA ASP A 371 17.53 -8.33 -35.18
C ASP A 371 16.23 -9.10 -35.41
N HIS A 372 15.77 -9.87 -34.41
CA HIS A 372 14.50 -10.60 -34.43
C HIS A 372 13.38 -9.89 -33.64
N PHE A 373 13.64 -8.70 -33.06
CA PHE A 373 12.63 -7.93 -32.32
C PHE A 373 11.69 -7.20 -33.29
N GLN A 374 10.67 -7.91 -33.79
CA GLN A 374 9.69 -7.36 -34.72
C GLN A 374 8.82 -6.26 -34.09
N SER A 375 8.49 -5.22 -34.85
CA SER A 375 7.58 -4.17 -34.39
C SER A 375 6.16 -4.72 -34.18
N LEU A 376 5.44 -4.24 -33.15
CA LEU A 376 4.03 -4.58 -32.93
C LEU A 376 3.13 -4.26 -34.13
N THR A 377 3.52 -3.26 -34.94
CA THR A 377 2.84 -2.86 -36.18
C THR A 377 3.11 -3.78 -37.37
N GLU A 378 4.15 -4.63 -37.30
CA GLU A 378 4.57 -5.57 -38.35
C GLU A 378 4.20 -7.02 -38.02
N GLN A 379 3.73 -7.28 -36.80
CA GLN A 379 3.22 -8.59 -36.40
C GLN A 379 1.89 -8.88 -37.12
N GLY A 380 1.99 -9.63 -38.21
CA GLY A 380 0.86 -10.29 -38.88
C GLY A 380 0.10 -11.24 -37.96
N SER A 381 -0.95 -11.87 -38.50
CA SER A 381 -1.86 -12.69 -37.69
C SER A 381 -1.11 -13.83 -36.97
N PRO A 382 -1.51 -14.22 -35.75
CA PRO A 382 -0.81 -15.28 -34.99
C PRO A 382 -0.83 -16.66 -35.68
N ALA A 383 -1.66 -16.86 -36.71
CA ALA A 383 -1.65 -18.05 -37.55
C ALA A 383 -0.41 -18.16 -38.48
N GLU A 384 0.27 -17.05 -38.79
CA GLU A 384 1.45 -17.03 -39.65
C GLU A 384 2.78 -17.13 -38.86
N GLN A 385 2.74 -17.00 -37.53
CA GLN A 385 3.92 -16.97 -36.65
C GLN A 385 4.39 -18.36 -36.17
N GLY A 386 4.05 -19.43 -36.89
CA GLY A 386 4.49 -20.79 -36.58
C GLY A 386 6.03 -20.92 -36.50
N ASP A 387 6.52 -21.48 -35.40
CA ASP A 387 7.91 -21.87 -35.09
C ASP A 387 9.03 -20.81 -35.09
N LYS A 388 8.78 -19.54 -35.44
CA LYS A 388 9.84 -18.49 -35.51
C LYS A 388 10.03 -17.65 -34.24
N LYS A 389 9.92 -18.24 -33.03
CA LYS A 389 10.18 -17.51 -31.77
C LYS A 389 11.61 -17.68 -31.28
N THR A 390 12.27 -16.56 -31.01
CA THR A 390 13.57 -16.52 -30.32
C THR A 390 13.43 -16.99 -28.88
N LYS A 391 14.46 -17.66 -28.35
CA LYS A 391 14.42 -18.34 -27.05
C LYS A 391 15.55 -17.91 -26.14
N SER A 392 15.21 -17.48 -24.93
CA SER A 392 16.13 -17.30 -23.81
C SER A 392 15.94 -18.47 -22.85
N VAL A 393 17.01 -19.22 -22.57
CA VAL A 393 16.99 -20.37 -21.67
C VAL A 393 17.91 -20.14 -20.49
N LEU A 394 17.35 -20.14 -19.28
CA LEU A 394 18.05 -19.87 -18.03
C LEU A 394 18.23 -21.15 -17.22
N LEU A 395 19.49 -21.56 -17.00
CA LEU A 395 19.81 -22.63 -16.06
C LEU A 395 19.97 -22.01 -14.67
N LEU A 396 19.09 -22.40 -13.72
CA LEU A 396 19.06 -21.85 -12.36
C LEU A 396 19.39 -22.96 -11.36
N THR A 397 20.46 -22.78 -10.60
CA THR A 397 20.95 -23.77 -9.61
C THR A 397 20.90 -23.23 -8.19
N GLU A 398 21.17 -24.09 -7.20
CA GLU A 398 21.15 -23.76 -5.78
C GLU A 398 22.09 -22.61 -5.42
N LYS A 399 23.20 -22.44 -6.16
CA LYS A 399 24.14 -21.32 -5.99
C LYS A 399 23.55 -19.95 -6.34
N ASN A 400 22.47 -19.90 -7.12
CA ASN A 400 21.85 -18.67 -7.61
C ASN A 400 20.57 -18.28 -6.86
N ALA A 401 20.29 -18.94 -5.73
CA ALA A 401 19.11 -18.74 -4.89
C ALA A 401 18.80 -17.26 -4.56
N SER A 402 19.83 -16.41 -4.37
CA SER A 402 19.68 -14.96 -4.15
C SER A 402 18.82 -14.26 -5.21
N HIS A 403 18.97 -14.67 -6.47
CA HIS A 403 18.35 -14.08 -7.65
C HIS A 403 17.01 -14.71 -8.03
N ALA A 404 16.68 -15.91 -7.54
CA ALA A 404 15.50 -16.69 -7.92
C ALA A 404 14.18 -15.90 -7.83
N VAL A 405 14.02 -15.07 -6.79
CA VAL A 405 12.84 -14.18 -6.61
C VAL A 405 12.74 -13.11 -7.71
N GLY A 406 13.87 -12.60 -8.20
CA GLY A 406 13.92 -11.64 -9.31
C GLY A 406 13.63 -12.33 -10.65
N VAL A 407 14.17 -13.53 -10.85
CA VAL A 407 13.89 -14.38 -12.02
C VAL A 407 12.39 -14.68 -12.11
N LEU A 408 11.76 -15.13 -11.01
CA LEU A 408 10.33 -15.40 -10.97
C LEU A 408 9.51 -14.17 -11.39
N ARG A 409 9.81 -12.99 -10.84
CA ARG A 409 9.11 -11.74 -11.21
C ARG A 409 9.28 -11.36 -12.69
N TYR A 410 10.44 -11.64 -13.28
CA TYR A 410 10.67 -11.42 -14.71
C TYR A 410 9.88 -12.42 -15.58
N LEU A 411 9.86 -13.70 -15.19
CA LEU A 411 9.09 -14.74 -15.87
C LEU A 411 7.57 -14.54 -15.78
N GLU A 412 7.07 -14.10 -14.61
CA GLU A 412 5.66 -13.73 -14.39
C GLU A 412 5.25 -12.59 -15.36
N ARG A 413 6.14 -11.61 -15.58
CA ARG A 413 5.92 -10.50 -16.53
C ARG A 413 6.07 -10.91 -18.01
N ALA A 414 6.88 -11.93 -18.29
CA ALA A 414 7.08 -12.48 -19.63
C ALA A 414 5.95 -13.41 -20.09
N ASP A 415 4.96 -13.71 -19.22
CA ASP A 415 3.97 -14.77 -19.42
C ASP A 415 4.62 -16.12 -19.76
N ALA A 416 5.76 -16.40 -19.11
CA ALA A 416 6.50 -17.62 -19.32
C ALA A 416 5.82 -18.80 -18.62
N LYS A 417 6.03 -20.01 -19.14
CA LYS A 417 5.63 -21.25 -18.46
C LYS A 417 6.57 -21.49 -17.28
N ILE A 418 6.12 -21.15 -16.07
CA ILE A 418 6.89 -21.29 -14.83
C ILE A 418 6.68 -22.68 -14.22
N PRO A 419 7.75 -23.45 -13.94
CA PRO A 419 7.64 -24.72 -13.21
C PRO A 419 7.19 -24.54 -11.75
N SER A 420 6.39 -25.48 -11.24
CA SER A 420 5.91 -25.51 -9.84
C SER A 420 7.05 -25.41 -8.82
N GLU A 421 8.15 -26.08 -9.13
CA GLU A 421 9.35 -26.21 -8.31
C GLU A 421 10.01 -24.84 -8.10
N LEU A 422 9.83 -23.88 -9.03
CA LEU A 422 10.36 -22.52 -8.87
C LEU A 422 9.56 -21.72 -7.84
N TYR A 423 8.25 -21.94 -7.74
CA TYR A 423 7.43 -21.31 -6.68
C TYR A 423 7.82 -21.82 -5.30
N GLU A 424 8.04 -23.13 -5.15
CA GLU A 424 8.50 -23.73 -3.90
C GLU A 424 9.92 -23.27 -3.52
N PHE A 425 10.86 -23.31 -4.46
CA PHE A 425 12.23 -22.84 -4.27
C PHE A 425 12.28 -21.36 -3.87
N THR A 426 11.50 -20.50 -4.54
CA THR A 426 11.45 -19.07 -4.20
C THR A 426 10.73 -18.79 -2.88
N ALA A 427 9.75 -19.61 -2.47
CA ALA A 427 9.13 -19.51 -1.14
C ALA A 427 10.17 -19.75 -0.03
N GLY A 428 10.97 -20.82 -0.11
CA GLY A 428 12.06 -21.09 0.85
C GLY A 428 13.13 -19.99 0.86
N VAL A 429 13.47 -19.42 -0.30
CA VAL A 429 14.36 -18.25 -0.39
C VAL A 429 13.77 -17.00 0.28
N LEU A 430 12.45 -16.79 0.18
CA LEU A 430 11.78 -15.67 0.84
C LEU A 430 11.73 -15.84 2.36
N GLU A 431 11.49 -17.05 2.86
CA GLU A 431 11.53 -17.39 4.29
C GLU A 431 12.94 -17.15 4.86
N ALA A 432 13.98 -17.70 4.23
CA ALA A 432 15.37 -17.47 4.64
C ALA A 432 15.84 -16.00 4.49
N LYS A 433 15.19 -15.20 3.62
CA LYS A 433 15.39 -13.74 3.55
C LYS A 433 14.66 -13.00 4.67
N GLU A 434 13.53 -13.52 5.13
CA GLU A 434 12.71 -12.95 6.20
C GLU A 434 13.34 -13.19 7.58
N ASP A 435 13.91 -14.39 7.83
CA ASP A 435 14.66 -14.68 9.06
C ASP A 435 15.84 -13.73 9.27
N LYS A 436 16.53 -13.35 8.18
CA LYS A 436 17.62 -12.35 8.20
C LYS A 436 17.15 -10.95 8.60
N LYS A 437 15.83 -10.70 8.62
CA LYS A 437 15.23 -9.44 9.09
C LYS A 437 14.78 -9.50 10.55
N ALA A 438 15.00 -10.58 11.30
CA ALA A 438 14.47 -10.76 12.66
C ALA A 438 14.78 -9.62 13.67
N ARG A 439 15.82 -8.81 13.43
CA ARG A 439 16.19 -7.62 14.23
C ARG A 439 15.74 -6.26 13.64
N ARG A 440 15.16 -6.25 12.44
CA ARG A 440 14.64 -5.03 11.78
C ARG A 440 13.31 -4.60 12.42
N PRO A 441 12.86 -3.34 12.26
CA PRO A 441 11.51 -2.96 12.66
C PRO A 441 10.44 -3.77 11.90
N LEU A 442 9.29 -3.97 12.54
CA LEU A 442 8.11 -4.56 11.90
C LEU A 442 7.59 -3.57 10.84
N CYS A 443 7.29 -4.09 9.64
CA CYS A 443 6.87 -3.32 8.46
C CYS A 443 5.79 -2.28 8.78
N SER A 444 6.05 -1.02 8.42
CA SER A 444 5.15 0.11 8.69
C SER A 444 3.75 -0.08 8.10
N TYR A 445 3.65 -0.57 6.86
CA TYR A 445 2.37 -0.88 6.20
C TYR A 445 1.62 -2.02 6.89
N LEU A 446 2.34 -3.06 7.30
CA LEU A 446 1.76 -4.17 8.04
C LEU A 446 1.18 -3.70 9.39
N LYS A 447 1.88 -2.79 10.07
CA LYS A 447 1.39 -2.15 11.30
C LYS A 447 0.20 -1.22 11.08
N ALA A 448 0.17 -0.46 9.98
CA ALA A 448 -0.84 0.55 9.71
C ALA A 448 -2.13 -0.03 9.11
N PHE A 449 -2.04 -1.10 8.32
CA PHE A 449 -3.15 -1.61 7.50
C PHE A 449 -3.38 -3.12 7.59
N GLY A 450 -2.50 -3.87 8.26
CA GLY A 450 -2.58 -5.33 8.38
C GLY A 450 -1.98 -6.12 7.20
N PHE A 451 -1.44 -5.45 6.17
CA PHE A 451 -0.76 -6.09 5.04
C PHE A 451 0.42 -5.25 4.53
N CYS A 452 1.30 -5.87 3.72
CA CYS A 452 2.40 -5.19 3.03
C CYS A 452 2.20 -5.36 1.52
N LYS A 453 2.44 -4.29 0.73
CA LYS A 453 2.18 -4.24 -0.71
C LYS A 453 2.99 -5.27 -1.50
N ASP A 454 4.30 -5.39 -1.22
CA ASP A 454 5.11 -6.48 -1.75
C ASP A 454 6.15 -6.95 -0.71
N LYS A 455 5.89 -8.13 -0.12
CA LYS A 455 6.79 -8.80 0.82
C LYS A 455 8.12 -9.24 0.17
N ARG A 456 8.14 -9.46 -1.15
CA ARG A 456 9.30 -9.95 -1.92
C ARG A 456 10.44 -8.92 -1.95
N ILE A 457 10.13 -7.63 -1.86
CA ILE A 457 11.09 -6.51 -1.89
C ILE A 457 11.16 -5.69 -0.59
N CYS A 458 10.18 -5.82 0.32
CA CYS A 458 10.13 -5.00 1.52
C CYS A 458 11.35 -5.23 2.46
N PRO A 459 12.05 -4.17 2.88
CA PRO A 459 13.26 -4.27 3.70
C PRO A 459 12.97 -4.64 5.16
N ASP A 460 11.77 -4.34 5.65
CA ASP A 460 11.35 -4.59 7.03
C ASP A 460 10.86 -6.03 7.22
N ARG A 461 10.74 -6.44 8.48
CA ARG A 461 10.19 -7.77 8.82
C ARG A 461 8.67 -7.79 8.82
N HIS A 462 8.12 -8.97 8.61
CA HIS A 462 6.71 -9.32 8.59
C HIS A 462 6.34 -10.34 9.66
N HIS A 463 7.33 -11.01 10.26
CA HIS A 463 7.14 -11.90 11.40
C HIS A 463 7.30 -11.15 12.72
N ILE A 464 6.41 -11.45 13.69
CA ILE A 464 6.52 -10.96 15.08
C ILE A 464 7.62 -11.75 15.78
N ASN A 465 8.52 -11.05 16.48
CA ASN A 465 9.61 -11.63 17.23
C ASN A 465 9.29 -11.55 18.74
N PRO A 466 8.99 -12.67 19.43
CA PRO A 466 8.63 -12.67 20.85
C PRO A 466 9.70 -12.13 21.83
N GLU A 467 10.95 -11.95 21.41
CA GLU A 467 11.98 -11.32 22.23
C GLU A 467 11.90 -9.79 22.18
N ILE A 468 11.62 -9.23 21.00
CA ILE A 468 11.65 -7.79 20.71
C ILE A 468 10.27 -7.14 20.86
N ASP A 469 9.20 -7.86 20.51
CA ASP A 469 7.82 -7.33 20.45
C ASP A 469 7.02 -7.51 21.75
N LYS A 470 7.67 -7.94 22.85
CA LYS A 470 7.04 -7.92 24.18
C LYS A 470 6.67 -6.48 24.55
N PRO A 471 5.41 -6.22 25.01
CA PRO A 471 4.99 -4.88 25.40
C PRO A 471 5.95 -4.26 26.41
N ARG A 472 6.40 -3.04 26.10
CA ARG A 472 7.36 -2.28 26.92
C ARG A 472 6.76 -1.95 28.30
N LYS A 473 7.62 -1.84 29.31
CA LYS A 473 7.28 -1.19 30.59
C LYS A 473 7.56 0.32 30.50
N LEU A 474 6.55 1.15 30.81
CA LEU A 474 6.73 2.61 30.93
C LEU A 474 7.14 3.04 32.35
N SER A 475 6.93 2.16 33.33
CA SER A 475 7.28 2.35 34.74
C SER A 475 7.34 0.97 35.43
N ASN A 476 6.93 0.88 36.70
CA ASN A 476 6.61 -0.39 37.36
C ASN A 476 5.46 -1.15 36.68
N GLN A 477 4.67 -0.50 35.82
CA GLN A 477 3.59 -1.12 35.04
C GLN A 477 4.00 -1.36 33.58
N ALA A 478 3.53 -2.48 33.02
CA ALA A 478 3.64 -2.79 31.60
C ALA A 478 2.64 -1.94 30.78
N LEU A 479 2.93 -1.71 29.50
CA LEU A 479 1.95 -1.15 28.56
C LEU A 479 0.64 -1.95 28.63
N PRO A 480 -0.52 -1.29 28.83
CA PRO A 480 -1.79 -1.98 28.96
C PRO A 480 -2.11 -2.70 27.65
N MET A 481 -2.24 -4.03 27.71
CA MET A 481 -2.50 -4.86 26.52
C MET A 481 -3.96 -4.75 26.04
N PHE A 482 -4.86 -4.31 26.91
CA PHE A 482 -6.29 -4.09 26.66
C PHE A 482 -6.84 -3.03 27.63
N GLY A 483 -8.06 -2.56 27.38
CA GLY A 483 -8.77 -1.62 28.27
C GLY A 483 -8.76 -0.17 27.78
N TYR A 484 -9.18 0.76 28.64
CA TYR A 484 -9.27 2.18 28.32
C TYR A 484 -8.08 2.95 28.91
N ILE A 485 -7.45 3.76 28.07
CA ILE A 485 -6.31 4.62 28.41
C ILE A 485 -6.61 6.07 28.08
N LYS A 486 -5.90 6.98 28.75
CA LYS A 486 -5.88 8.40 28.41
C LYS A 486 -4.59 8.74 27.70
N ILE A 487 -4.68 9.41 26.57
CA ILE A 487 -3.53 9.73 25.73
C ILE A 487 -3.49 11.22 25.36
N ILE A 488 -2.29 11.77 25.30
CA ILE A 488 -2.04 13.07 24.65
C ILE A 488 -1.06 12.84 23.49
N PRO A 489 -1.50 13.03 22.23
CA PRO A 489 -0.61 13.03 21.07
C PRO A 489 0.25 14.30 21.04
N PHE A 490 1.56 14.16 20.88
CA PHE A 490 2.51 15.26 20.73
C PHE A 490 3.08 15.38 19.31
N TYR A 491 3.25 14.24 18.61
CA TYR A 491 3.77 14.21 17.25
C TYR A 491 2.86 13.34 16.36
N ILE A 492 2.32 13.93 15.29
CA ILE A 492 1.44 13.25 14.34
C ILE A 492 2.27 12.90 13.11
N SER A 493 2.61 11.62 12.93
CA SER A 493 3.41 11.15 11.81
C SER A 493 2.60 11.10 10.51
N ASN A 494 1.36 10.62 10.60
CA ASN A 494 0.38 10.65 9.51
C ASN A 494 -1.05 10.61 10.09
N ALA A 495 -2.08 10.59 9.24
CA ALA A 495 -3.47 10.63 9.70
C ALA A 495 -3.89 9.48 10.63
N THR A 496 -3.16 8.36 10.70
CA THR A 496 -3.46 7.21 11.60
C THR A 496 -2.38 6.88 12.63
N ASN A 497 -1.14 7.32 12.43
CA ASN A 497 0.00 7.00 13.31
C ASN A 497 0.48 8.27 14.04
N TYR A 498 0.43 8.23 15.38
CA TYR A 498 0.81 9.32 16.26
C TYR A 498 1.78 8.82 17.34
N PHE A 499 2.62 9.71 17.86
CA PHE A 499 3.39 9.50 19.08
C PHE A 499 2.84 10.41 20.18
N GLY A 500 2.71 9.85 21.38
CA GLY A 500 2.12 10.53 22.53
C GLY A 500 2.52 9.91 23.85
N ARG A 501 2.00 10.46 24.95
CA ARG A 501 2.16 9.89 26.30
C ARG A 501 0.82 9.33 26.79
N ILE A 502 0.89 8.22 27.55
CA ILE A 502 -0.25 7.71 28.33
C ILE A 502 -0.27 8.47 29.66
N ILE A 503 -1.44 8.99 30.05
CA ILE A 503 -1.62 9.65 31.35
C ILE A 503 -2.27 8.66 32.32
N ASP A 504 -1.49 8.25 33.33
CA ASP A 504 -1.98 7.49 34.47
C ASP A 504 -2.80 8.38 35.43
N LYS A 505 -3.69 7.77 36.20
CA LYS A 505 -4.61 8.45 37.13
C LYS A 505 -3.91 9.03 38.36
N HIS A 506 -2.66 8.65 38.64
CA HIS A 506 -2.02 8.90 39.93
C HIS A 506 -0.94 9.99 39.92
N VAL A 507 0.05 10.00 38.99
CA VAL A 507 1.03 11.11 38.83
C VAL A 507 1.57 11.15 37.38
N ASP A 508 1.71 12.33 36.76
CA ASP A 508 2.51 12.50 35.53
C ASP A 508 4.00 12.64 35.88
N LEU A 509 4.69 11.51 35.97
CA LEU A 509 6.13 11.44 36.28
C LEU A 509 7.01 12.18 35.26
N TYR A 510 6.56 12.31 34.01
CA TYR A 510 7.30 13.05 32.99
C TYR A 510 7.18 14.56 33.18
N ALA A 511 6.01 15.07 33.62
CA ALA A 511 5.86 16.49 33.92
C ALA A 511 6.83 16.95 35.01
N ILE A 512 7.06 16.10 36.03
CA ILE A 512 8.05 16.34 37.09
C ILE A 512 9.47 16.33 36.50
N LEU A 513 9.86 15.26 35.81
CA LEU A 513 11.17 15.14 35.18
C LEU A 513 11.49 16.31 34.24
N ASN A 514 10.50 16.73 33.44
CA ASN A 514 10.63 17.83 32.51
C ASN A 514 10.80 19.17 33.26
N ALA A 515 10.08 19.40 34.36
CA ALA A 515 10.29 20.60 35.18
C ALA A 515 11.72 20.64 35.77
N GLU A 516 12.16 19.55 36.40
CA GLU A 516 13.51 19.42 36.97
C GLU A 516 14.61 19.59 35.92
N MET A 517 14.43 19.01 34.73
CA MET A 517 15.40 19.10 33.64
C MET A 517 15.47 20.51 33.04
N ASN A 518 14.33 21.18 32.86
CA ASN A 518 14.31 22.57 32.39
C ASN A 518 14.88 23.53 33.45
N GLU A 519 14.72 23.25 34.75
CA GLU A 519 15.37 24.01 35.83
C GLU A 519 16.89 23.79 35.83
N TYR A 520 17.34 22.54 35.73
CA TYR A 520 18.77 22.18 35.73
C TYR A 520 19.55 22.86 34.60
N PHE A 521 19.04 22.79 33.36
CA PHE A 521 19.71 23.41 32.20
C PHE A 521 19.44 24.92 32.04
N LYS A 522 18.64 25.52 32.94
CA LYS A 522 18.48 26.99 33.01
C LYS A 522 19.77 27.67 33.49
N ASP A 523 20.56 26.99 34.31
CA ASP A 523 21.90 27.41 34.68
C ASP A 523 22.87 27.14 33.51
N SER A 524 23.51 28.19 33.01
CA SER A 524 24.47 28.12 31.91
C SER A 524 25.71 27.30 32.23
N SER A 525 26.07 27.11 33.50
CA SER A 525 27.20 26.28 33.92
C SER A 525 26.95 24.78 33.70
N ASN A 526 25.68 24.35 33.69
CA ASN A 526 25.29 22.95 33.46
C ASN A 526 25.25 22.57 31.97
N LYS A 527 25.29 23.54 31.05
CA LYS A 527 25.27 23.33 29.60
C LYS A 527 26.63 22.86 29.03
N THR A 528 27.09 21.71 29.51
CA THR A 528 28.37 21.12 29.10
C THR A 528 28.23 20.33 27.80
N THR A 529 29.04 20.66 26.79
CA THR A 529 29.00 20.01 25.47
C THR A 529 29.76 18.69 25.46
N VAL A 530 29.24 17.73 24.69
CA VAL A 530 29.74 16.35 24.67
C VAL A 530 30.98 16.20 23.79
N LYS A 531 32.12 15.82 24.39
CA LYS A 531 33.39 15.59 23.66
C LYS A 531 33.42 14.30 22.84
N LYS A 532 32.78 13.23 23.32
CA LYS A 532 32.69 11.91 22.66
C LYS A 532 31.23 11.48 22.61
N VAL A 533 30.70 11.30 21.40
CA VAL A 533 29.33 10.83 21.17
C VAL A 533 29.37 9.33 20.88
N GLU A 534 28.43 8.58 21.43
CA GLU A 534 28.31 7.13 21.28
C GLU A 534 26.96 6.76 20.65
N ASN A 535 26.96 5.79 19.73
CA ASN A 535 25.73 5.30 19.11
C ASN A 535 24.82 4.69 20.19
N PHE A 536 23.53 5.00 20.12
CA PHE A 536 22.50 4.67 21.12
C PHE A 536 22.64 5.33 22.50
N GLY A 537 23.64 6.22 22.69
CA GLY A 537 23.79 7.04 23.90
C GLY A 537 22.67 8.07 24.10
N LEU A 538 22.42 8.44 25.36
CA LEU A 538 21.41 9.42 25.78
C LEU A 538 22.05 10.77 26.13
N TYR A 539 21.46 11.85 25.61
CA TYR A 539 21.96 13.22 25.70
C TYR A 539 20.83 14.23 25.92
N GLY A 540 21.20 15.44 26.35
CA GLY A 540 20.31 16.60 26.34
C GLY A 540 20.41 17.35 25.01
N LEU A 541 19.32 17.96 24.56
CA LEU A 541 19.29 18.90 23.45
C LEU A 541 18.47 20.13 23.83
N GLU A 542 19.00 21.32 23.58
CA GLU A 542 18.26 22.58 23.67
C GLU A 542 17.63 22.93 22.32
N GLU A 543 16.31 23.08 22.28
CA GLU A 543 15.60 23.58 21.09
C GLU A 543 14.68 24.74 21.51
N LYS A 544 15.03 25.95 21.04
CA LYS A 544 14.44 27.24 21.44
C LYS A 544 14.64 27.56 22.93
N THR A 545 13.69 27.17 23.77
CA THR A 545 13.66 27.42 25.22
C THR A 545 13.27 26.17 26.02
N LEU A 546 13.31 25.01 25.38
CA LEU A 546 12.92 23.72 25.96
C LEU A 546 14.06 22.73 25.79
N PHE A 547 14.26 21.91 26.82
CA PHE A 547 15.27 20.85 26.82
C PHE A 547 14.61 19.50 26.58
N TYR A 548 15.27 18.66 25.80
CA TYR A 548 14.77 17.34 25.41
C TYR A 548 15.81 16.26 25.70
N ARG A 549 15.33 15.08 26.11
CA ARG A 549 16.15 13.86 26.14
C ARG A 549 16.18 13.25 24.74
N VAL A 550 17.37 13.09 24.18
CA VAL A 550 17.59 12.59 22.83
C VAL A 550 18.51 11.38 22.84
N GLN A 551 18.23 10.41 21.97
CA GLN A 551 19.08 9.25 21.73
C GLN A 551 19.75 9.36 20.37
N VAL A 552 21.06 9.15 20.29
CA VAL A 552 21.79 9.09 19.02
C VAL A 552 21.48 7.77 18.32
N LEU A 553 21.03 7.82 17.06
CA LEU A 553 20.77 6.64 16.24
C LEU A 553 21.97 6.31 15.36
N GLU A 554 22.52 7.31 14.68
CA GLU A 554 23.58 7.15 13.68
C GLU A 554 24.42 8.43 13.56
N MET A 555 25.72 8.27 13.30
CA MET A 555 26.66 9.37 13.03
C MET A 555 27.14 9.26 11.59
N SER A 556 26.86 10.25 10.74
CA SER A 556 27.40 10.24 9.37
C SER A 556 28.82 10.80 9.36
N GLN A 557 29.82 9.92 9.31
CA GLN A 557 31.17 10.32 8.88
C GLN A 557 31.19 10.41 7.35
N LYS A 558 31.34 11.63 6.83
CA LYS A 558 31.83 11.81 5.46
C LYS A 558 33.33 12.05 5.53
N GLU A 559 34.10 11.11 5.02
CA GLU A 559 35.50 11.36 4.69
C GLU A 559 35.55 12.53 3.67
N ASP A 560 36.50 13.44 3.87
CA ASP A 560 36.83 14.58 3.01
C ASP A 560 35.78 15.70 2.81
N THR A 561 35.26 16.31 3.88
CA THR A 561 34.95 17.77 3.85
C THR A 561 34.87 18.39 5.26
N TRP A 562 35.16 19.69 5.40
CA TRP A 562 34.96 20.50 6.62
C TRP A 562 33.47 20.78 6.94
N VAL A 563 32.57 19.85 6.64
CA VAL A 563 31.14 19.95 6.90
C VAL A 563 30.87 19.39 8.30
N LEU A 564 30.09 20.12 9.10
CA LEU A 564 29.75 19.73 10.48
C LEU A 564 29.16 18.32 10.52
N ASP A 565 29.65 17.49 11.45
CA ASP A 565 29.14 16.13 11.68
C ASP A 565 27.64 16.19 12.04
N ASN A 566 26.80 15.84 11.07
CA ASN A 566 25.37 15.68 11.26
C ASN A 566 25.10 14.35 11.96
N ILE A 567 24.41 14.42 13.10
CA ILE A 567 24.08 13.28 13.95
C ILE A 567 22.56 13.08 13.88
N LEU A 568 22.13 11.87 13.55
CA LEU A 568 20.72 11.49 13.57
C LEU A 568 20.31 11.16 14.99
N ILE A 569 19.32 11.88 15.51
CA ILE A 569 18.81 11.72 16.88
C ILE A 569 17.32 11.39 16.90
N LYS A 570 16.90 10.74 17.98
CA LYS A 570 15.49 10.47 18.32
C LYS A 570 15.13 11.17 19.63
N PHE A 571 14.06 11.94 19.63
CA PHE A 571 13.48 12.55 20.81
C PHE A 571 12.71 11.46 21.57
N ILE A 572 13.25 10.97 22.68
CA ILE A 572 12.79 9.70 23.27
C ILE A 572 11.41 9.82 23.95
N ASP A 573 11.01 11.04 24.30
CA ASP A 573 9.74 11.34 24.96
C ASP A 573 8.68 11.95 24.03
N GLU A 574 9.07 12.32 22.79
CA GLU A 574 8.15 12.82 21.74
C GLU A 574 7.98 11.84 20.57
N GLY A 575 8.93 10.93 20.35
CA GLY A 575 8.91 9.93 19.28
C GLY A 575 9.49 10.38 17.94
N ARG A 576 9.55 11.69 17.66
CA ARG A 576 10.14 12.25 16.43
C ARG A 576 11.65 12.01 16.31
N THR A 577 12.17 12.08 15.09
CA THR A 577 13.60 12.10 14.77
C THR A 577 14.03 13.45 14.21
N GLY A 578 15.30 13.82 14.40
CA GLY A 578 15.88 15.05 13.86
C GLY A 578 17.36 14.91 13.56
N LEU A 579 17.92 15.90 12.88
CA LEU A 579 19.36 16.04 12.67
C LEU A 579 19.88 17.13 13.61
N THR A 580 21.04 16.89 14.22
CA THR A 580 21.72 17.85 15.10
C THR A 580 23.23 17.82 14.88
N THR A 581 23.94 18.83 15.35
CA THR A 581 25.41 18.85 15.35
C THR A 581 25.96 18.42 16.70
N ARG A 582 27.20 17.89 16.74
CA ARG A 582 27.88 17.50 18.00
C ARG A 582 27.85 18.61 19.06
N ASN A 583 28.01 19.86 18.65
CA ASN A 583 28.12 21.01 19.56
C ASN A 583 26.80 21.38 20.26
N GLN A 584 25.66 20.88 19.75
CA GLN A 584 24.34 21.10 20.34
C GLN A 584 23.95 20.01 21.36
N LEU A 585 24.68 18.88 21.38
CA LEU A 585 24.47 17.81 22.35
C LEU A 585 25.08 18.17 23.71
N LEU A 586 24.22 18.21 24.72
CA LEU A 586 24.55 18.45 26.11
C LEU A 586 24.72 17.12 26.85
N HIS A 587 25.65 17.09 27.81
CA HIS A 587 25.74 15.98 28.75
C HIS A 587 24.44 15.85 29.54
N LEU A 588 23.88 14.64 29.64
CA LEU A 588 22.67 14.37 30.41
C LEU A 588 23.05 13.70 31.74
N PRO A 589 22.89 14.36 32.90
CA PRO A 589 23.14 13.77 34.22
C PRO A 589 22.33 12.50 34.49
N GLU A 590 22.92 11.53 35.20
CA GLU A 590 22.37 10.18 35.42
C GLU A 590 20.96 10.16 36.03
N ASN A 591 20.60 11.13 36.87
CA ASN A 591 19.26 11.24 37.44
C ASN A 591 18.17 11.33 36.35
N PHE A 592 18.46 11.94 35.19
CA PHE A 592 17.53 12.04 34.08
C PHE A 592 17.47 10.80 33.17
N HIS A 593 18.29 9.77 33.43
CA HIS A 593 18.24 8.47 32.72
C HIS A 593 17.28 7.47 33.39
N THR A 594 16.87 7.74 34.63
CA THR A 594 16.07 6.84 35.48
C THR A 594 14.68 6.53 34.91
N LEU A 595 13.98 7.53 34.37
CA LEU A 595 12.67 7.35 33.74
C LEU A 595 12.85 6.79 32.32
N PRO A 596 12.24 5.66 31.93
CA PRO A 596 12.34 5.18 30.55
C PRO A 596 11.69 6.17 29.57
N PRO A 597 12.08 6.15 28.28
CA PRO A 597 11.39 6.86 27.20
C PRO A 597 9.86 6.77 27.26
N GLN A 598 9.19 7.92 27.26
CA GLN A 598 7.75 8.05 27.46
C GLN A 598 6.92 8.09 26.17
N ALA A 599 7.56 8.23 25.00
CA ALA A 599 6.86 8.24 23.72
C ALA A 599 6.32 6.84 23.36
N VAL A 600 5.00 6.70 23.35
CA VAL A 600 4.28 5.52 22.85
C VAL A 600 3.78 5.82 21.44
N GLU A 601 3.89 4.84 20.54
CA GLU A 601 3.34 4.92 19.18
C GLU A 601 1.90 4.40 19.19
N PHE A 602 0.97 5.20 18.68
CA PHE A 602 -0.46 4.89 18.63
C PHE A 602 -0.91 4.77 17.18
N ILE A 603 -1.62 3.68 16.85
CA ILE A 603 -2.19 3.45 15.52
C ILE A 603 -3.72 3.37 15.64
N VAL A 604 -4.42 4.32 15.00
CA VAL A 604 -5.88 4.29 14.86
C VAL A 604 -6.29 3.19 13.89
N CYS A 605 -7.16 2.29 14.33
CA CYS A 605 -7.43 1.05 13.62
C CYS A 605 -8.56 1.15 12.59
N ARG A 606 -8.74 0.05 11.84
CA ARG A 606 -9.84 -0.18 10.90
C ARG A 606 -10.06 0.92 9.86
N VAL A 607 -9.02 1.65 9.48
CA VAL A 607 -9.10 2.70 8.45
C VAL A 607 -7.82 2.68 7.62
N LYS A 608 -7.92 2.97 6.32
CA LYS A 608 -6.79 3.07 5.39
C LYS A 608 -7.07 4.17 4.35
N PRO A 609 -6.07 4.70 3.63
CA PRO A 609 -6.30 5.61 2.52
C PRO A 609 -7.26 5.02 1.48
N ALA A 610 -7.97 5.87 0.77
CA ALA A 610 -8.79 5.47 -0.37
C ALA A 610 -7.91 5.00 -1.55
N ASP A 611 -8.54 4.47 -2.60
CA ASP A 611 -7.95 4.35 -3.95
C ASP A 611 -6.70 3.47 -4.10
N GLY A 612 -6.45 2.58 -3.13
CA GLY A 612 -5.24 1.75 -3.10
C GLY A 612 -3.97 2.49 -2.65
N GLU A 613 -4.09 3.78 -2.32
CA GLU A 613 -2.99 4.61 -1.83
C GLU A 613 -2.38 3.99 -0.56
N ILE A 614 -1.05 3.94 -0.51
CA ILE A 614 -0.30 3.41 0.63
C ILE A 614 0.01 4.47 1.69
N GLU A 615 -0.21 5.75 1.39
CA GLU A 615 0.17 6.87 2.25
C GLU A 615 -0.92 7.93 2.32
N TRP A 616 -1.11 8.50 3.50
CA TRP A 616 -2.17 9.49 3.75
C TRP A 616 -1.89 10.83 3.06
N ASN A 617 -2.87 11.29 2.28
CA ASN A 617 -2.85 12.63 1.67
C ASN A 617 -2.61 13.72 2.75
N PRO A 618 -1.74 14.73 2.50
CA PRO A 618 -1.38 15.74 3.49
C PRO A 618 -2.58 16.56 4.00
N LYS A 619 -3.65 16.70 3.20
CA LYS A 619 -4.91 17.35 3.60
C LYS A 619 -5.50 16.69 4.85
N VAL A 620 -5.53 15.35 4.87
CA VAL A 620 -6.04 14.55 6.01
C VAL A 620 -5.10 14.65 7.20
N THR A 621 -3.79 14.44 6.97
CA THR A 621 -2.78 14.49 8.03
C THR A 621 -2.76 15.86 8.73
N ARG A 622 -2.83 16.97 7.98
CA ARG A 622 -2.92 18.33 8.55
C ARG A 622 -4.20 18.56 9.34
N TYR A 623 -5.36 18.14 8.82
CA TYR A 623 -6.64 18.26 9.53
C TYR A 623 -6.62 17.53 10.88
N ILE A 624 -6.19 16.26 10.87
CA ILE A 624 -6.10 15.44 12.08
C ILE A 624 -5.05 16.02 13.04
N HIS A 625 -3.88 16.44 12.55
CA HIS A 625 -2.85 17.12 13.35
C HIS A 625 -3.43 18.30 14.15
N HIS A 626 -4.04 19.28 13.48
CA HIS A 626 -4.65 20.44 14.15
C HIS A 626 -5.81 20.06 15.07
N LYS A 627 -6.52 18.96 14.78
CA LYS A 627 -7.64 18.51 15.60
C LYS A 627 -7.18 17.85 16.90
N ILE A 628 -6.13 17.02 16.89
CA ILE A 628 -5.76 16.16 18.03
C ILE A 628 -4.52 16.58 18.83
N ILE A 629 -3.60 17.38 18.26
CA ILE A 629 -2.31 17.67 18.92
C ILE A 629 -2.50 18.35 20.29
N GLY A 630 -1.77 17.87 21.30
CA GLY A 630 -1.77 18.42 22.66
C GLY A 630 -3.06 18.21 23.46
N LYS A 631 -4.11 17.60 22.90
CA LYS A 631 -5.40 17.39 23.59
C LYS A 631 -5.49 16.01 24.22
N LEU A 632 -6.18 15.94 25.36
CA LEU A 632 -6.51 14.69 26.04
C LEU A 632 -7.56 13.91 25.24
N HIS A 633 -7.29 12.64 24.97
CA HIS A 633 -8.24 11.71 24.35
C HIS A 633 -8.38 10.47 25.21
N ASP A 634 -9.60 9.94 25.29
CA ASP A 634 -9.86 8.62 25.85
C ASP A 634 -9.80 7.61 24.68
N ALA A 635 -9.06 6.52 24.84
CA ALA A 635 -8.81 5.54 23.78
C ALA A 635 -8.91 4.10 24.30
N LYS A 636 -9.44 3.19 23.49
CA LYS A 636 -9.52 1.76 23.82
C LYS A 636 -8.40 1.00 23.14
N VAL A 637 -7.60 0.27 23.91
CA VAL A 637 -6.53 -0.59 23.38
C VAL A 637 -7.12 -1.88 22.81
N VAL A 638 -6.73 -2.18 21.56
CA VAL A 638 -7.13 -3.37 20.81
C VAL A 638 -5.99 -4.41 20.76
N LEU A 639 -4.75 -3.94 20.67
CA LEU A 639 -3.52 -4.74 20.65
C LEU A 639 -2.33 -3.88 21.08
N ALA A 640 -1.31 -4.47 21.70
CA ALA A 640 -0.03 -3.83 21.95
C ALA A 640 1.13 -4.78 21.60
N LEU A 641 2.16 -4.26 20.91
CA LEU A 641 3.41 -4.96 20.57
C LEU A 641 4.58 -4.00 20.69
N GLY A 642 5.61 -4.37 21.46
CA GLY A 642 6.78 -3.54 21.70
C GLY A 642 6.40 -2.16 22.28
N ASN A 643 6.58 -1.12 21.46
CA ASN A 643 6.25 0.28 21.78
C ASN A 643 5.02 0.81 20.99
N THR A 644 4.33 -0.06 20.25
CA THR A 644 3.17 0.27 19.41
C THR A 644 1.88 -0.22 20.05
N VAL A 645 0.87 0.64 20.09
CA VAL A 645 -0.46 0.39 20.66
C VAL A 645 -1.52 0.69 19.60
N TRP A 646 -2.31 -0.31 19.24
CA TRP A 646 -3.44 -0.18 18.32
C TRP A 646 -4.69 0.21 19.09
N ILE A 647 -5.32 1.32 18.70
CA ILE A 647 -6.44 1.94 19.42
C ILE A 647 -7.70 2.07 18.56
N ASP A 648 -8.84 1.68 19.12
CA ASP A 648 -10.17 1.82 18.51
C ASP A 648 -11.31 1.59 19.53
N PRO A 649 -12.16 2.60 19.81
CA PRO A 649 -12.11 3.97 19.30
C PRO A 649 -11.05 4.83 20.01
N MET A 650 -10.74 5.98 19.40
CA MET A 650 -10.05 7.12 20.02
C MET A 650 -10.98 8.33 19.94
N VAL A 651 -11.33 8.90 21.09
CA VAL A 651 -12.34 9.97 21.21
C VAL A 651 -11.83 11.13 22.06
N HIS A 652 -12.23 12.35 21.69
CA HIS A 652 -12.11 13.51 22.57
C HIS A 652 -13.41 13.65 23.38
N VAL A 653 -13.26 13.88 24.69
CA VAL A 653 -14.38 13.88 25.63
C VAL A 653 -14.32 15.13 26.50
N THR A 654 -15.25 16.06 26.29
CA THR A 654 -15.43 17.22 27.16
C THR A 654 -16.30 16.85 28.36
N LYS A 655 -15.80 17.12 29.57
CA LYS A 655 -16.57 16.94 30.81
C LYS A 655 -17.36 18.21 31.15
N LEU A 656 -18.69 18.11 31.18
CA LEU A 656 -19.57 19.20 31.60
C LEU A 656 -19.77 19.12 33.12
N SER A 657 -18.84 19.72 33.86
CA SER A 657 -18.78 19.75 35.33
C SER A 657 -20.12 20.06 35.98
N ASN A 658 -20.87 21.02 35.40
CA ASN A 658 -22.12 21.55 35.93
C ASN A 658 -23.28 20.52 35.91
N LEU A 659 -23.20 19.49 35.07
CA LEU A 659 -24.31 18.57 34.80
C LEU A 659 -24.06 17.12 35.23
N LYS A 660 -22.85 16.76 35.69
CA LYS A 660 -22.43 15.34 35.83
C LYS A 660 -21.80 14.76 34.55
N THR A 661 -21.60 15.66 33.58
CA THR A 661 -21.43 15.49 32.13
C THR A 661 -20.15 14.84 31.62
N SER A 662 -20.24 13.99 30.59
CA SER A 662 -19.23 13.80 29.56
C SER A 662 -19.90 13.68 28.19
N VAL A 663 -19.43 14.46 27.21
CA VAL A 663 -19.90 14.42 25.82
C VAL A 663 -18.72 14.01 24.93
N ILE A 664 -18.96 13.12 23.98
CA ILE A 664 -17.97 12.77 22.95
C ILE A 664 -18.04 13.85 21.88
N ASP A 665 -16.98 14.65 21.74
CA ASP A 665 -16.93 15.76 20.78
C ASP A 665 -16.63 15.25 19.37
N TYR A 666 -15.70 14.30 19.25
CA TYR A 666 -15.36 13.63 17.99
C TYR A 666 -14.67 12.28 18.22
N ASN A 667 -14.73 11.42 17.20
CA ASN A 667 -13.98 10.17 17.10
C ASN A 667 -12.97 10.29 15.94
N VAL A 668 -11.68 10.13 16.21
CA VAL A 668 -10.61 10.39 15.23
C VAL A 668 -10.76 9.55 13.96
N ARG A 669 -11.20 8.29 14.08
CA ARG A 669 -11.47 7.42 12.93
C ARG A 669 -12.64 7.94 12.08
N ALA A 670 -13.71 8.41 12.72
CA ALA A 670 -14.87 8.96 12.01
C ALA A 670 -14.51 10.26 11.28
N GLU A 671 -13.60 11.06 11.84
CA GLU A 671 -13.07 12.28 11.22
C GLU A 671 -12.21 12.00 9.99
N ILE A 672 -11.38 10.95 10.01
CA ILE A 672 -10.61 10.52 8.83
C ILE A 672 -11.56 10.11 7.68
N LEU A 673 -12.62 9.37 8.01
CA LEU A 673 -13.63 8.93 7.06
C LEU A 673 -14.50 10.09 6.55
N SER A 674 -14.83 11.08 7.40
CA SER A 674 -15.66 12.23 7.01
C SER A 674 -14.97 13.14 5.98
N MET A 675 -13.64 13.10 5.88
CA MET A 675 -12.88 13.79 4.83
C MET A 675 -12.95 13.11 3.46
N GLY A 676 -13.48 11.88 3.36
CA GLY A 676 -13.64 11.16 2.10
C GLY A 676 -12.34 10.70 1.42
N MET A 677 -11.18 10.84 2.08
CA MET A 677 -9.88 10.38 1.57
C MET A 677 -9.39 9.08 2.24
N GLY A 678 -10.25 8.45 3.04
CA GLY A 678 -10.01 7.16 3.70
C GLY A 678 -11.24 6.26 3.65
N ILE A 679 -11.02 4.95 3.76
CA ILE A 679 -12.05 3.91 3.75
C ILE A 679 -11.90 2.97 4.95
N ASP A 680 -12.98 2.23 5.23
CA ASP A 680 -12.98 1.16 6.24
C ASP A 680 -11.92 0.09 5.90
N ASN A 681 -11.32 -0.49 6.93
CA ASN A 681 -10.35 -1.59 6.82
C ASN A 681 -10.62 -2.64 7.90
N SER A 682 -11.75 -3.33 7.79
CA SER A 682 -12.20 -4.39 8.71
C SER A 682 -11.11 -5.43 9.01
N GLU A 683 -10.38 -5.86 7.98
CA GLU A 683 -9.37 -6.92 8.08
C GLU A 683 -8.12 -6.53 8.90
N HIS A 684 -7.82 -5.23 9.06
CA HIS A 684 -6.59 -4.74 9.69
C HIS A 684 -6.23 -5.52 10.98
N ILE A 685 -7.16 -5.56 11.93
CA ILE A 685 -6.95 -6.18 13.24
C ILE A 685 -6.99 -7.72 13.15
N GLU A 686 -7.73 -8.28 12.20
CA GLU A 686 -7.78 -9.74 12.02
C GLU A 686 -6.44 -10.28 11.51
N GLN A 687 -5.81 -9.61 10.54
CA GLN A 687 -4.50 -10.01 10.02
C GLN A 687 -3.41 -9.86 11.10
N LEU A 688 -3.43 -8.77 11.89
CA LEU A 688 -2.52 -8.62 13.03
C LEU A 688 -2.74 -9.69 14.11
N LYS A 689 -3.99 -10.06 14.42
CA LYS A 689 -4.30 -11.16 15.35
C LYS A 689 -3.85 -12.53 14.82
N LYS A 690 -3.91 -12.79 13.50
CA LYS A 690 -3.35 -14.01 12.90
C LYS A 690 -1.83 -14.09 13.10
N LEU A 691 -1.11 -12.99 12.86
CA LEU A 691 0.34 -12.92 13.12
C LEU A 691 0.67 -13.14 14.60
N TYR A 692 -0.10 -12.53 15.52
CA TYR A 692 0.06 -12.69 16.96
C TYR A 692 -0.08 -14.15 17.40
N LYS A 693 -1.11 -14.85 16.90
CA LYS A 693 -1.34 -16.27 17.15
C LYS A 693 -0.24 -17.15 16.55
N GLY A 694 0.20 -16.85 15.31
CA GLY A 694 1.29 -17.57 14.64
C GLY A 694 2.62 -17.51 15.40
N ALA A 695 2.92 -16.35 16.02
CA ALA A 695 4.14 -16.15 16.82
C ALA A 695 4.10 -16.78 18.23
N LYS A 696 3.02 -17.51 18.59
CA LYS A 696 2.82 -18.14 19.91
C LYS A 696 3.02 -17.17 21.10
N MET A 697 2.63 -15.91 20.91
CA MET A 697 2.62 -14.91 21.99
C MET A 697 1.60 -15.31 23.08
N PRO A 698 1.76 -14.87 24.35
CA PRO A 698 0.89 -15.25 25.45
C PRO A 698 -0.61 -15.06 25.14
N ASN A 699 -1.43 -16.06 25.51
CA ASN A 699 -2.80 -16.15 25.01
C ASN A 699 -3.71 -14.98 25.46
N PHE A 700 -4.39 -14.41 24.47
CA PHE A 700 -5.28 -13.23 24.54
C PHE A 700 -6.49 -13.37 25.49
N GLU A 701 -6.85 -14.58 25.89
CA GLU A 701 -8.15 -14.89 26.54
C GLU A 701 -8.04 -15.15 28.06
N ALA A 702 -6.84 -15.24 28.63
CA ALA A 702 -6.62 -15.74 30.00
C ALA A 702 -6.91 -14.76 31.16
N HIS A 703 -7.22 -13.48 30.89
CA HIS A 703 -7.37 -12.45 31.93
C HIS A 703 -8.78 -11.84 32.07
N ILE A 704 -9.81 -12.44 31.44
CA ILE A 704 -11.20 -11.95 31.53
C ILE A 704 -11.92 -12.46 32.81
N SER A 705 -11.32 -13.38 33.58
CA SER A 705 -11.98 -14.01 34.73
C SER A 705 -11.07 -14.10 35.98
N GLN A 706 -10.94 -12.99 36.72
CA GLN A 706 -10.60 -12.99 38.15
C GLN A 706 -10.82 -11.59 38.77
N PRO A 707 -11.87 -11.39 39.60
CA PRO A 707 -11.97 -10.21 40.46
C PRO A 707 -10.96 -10.32 41.61
N GLN A 708 -10.16 -9.27 41.86
CA GLN A 708 -9.26 -9.22 43.01
C GLN A 708 -9.98 -8.64 44.23
N THR A 709 -10.32 -9.49 45.21
CA THR A 709 -10.65 -9.03 46.56
C THR A 709 -9.39 -8.65 47.33
N PRO A 710 -9.40 -7.57 48.14
CA PRO A 710 -8.25 -7.18 48.95
C PRO A 710 -8.07 -8.12 50.17
N PRO A 711 -6.83 -8.27 50.68
CA PRO A 711 -6.54 -9.20 51.76
C PRO A 711 -7.02 -8.68 53.13
N LEU A 712 -7.60 -9.59 53.92
CA LEU A 712 -7.93 -9.37 55.33
C LEU A 712 -7.01 -10.22 56.20
N VAL A 713 -6.50 -9.58 57.26
CA VAL A 713 -5.48 -10.03 58.22
C VAL A 713 -5.71 -11.46 58.74
N GLU A 714 -4.70 -12.33 58.59
CA GLU A 714 -4.63 -13.60 59.34
C GLU A 714 -4.14 -13.37 60.78
N ASN A 715 -4.63 -14.20 61.71
CA ASN A 715 -3.92 -14.47 62.96
C ASN A 715 -4.12 -15.94 63.40
N ALA A 716 -3.07 -16.72 63.16
CA ALA A 716 -2.56 -17.85 63.94
C ALA A 716 -3.52 -18.88 64.59
N ALA A 717 -3.48 -20.12 64.09
CA ALA A 717 -3.02 -21.33 64.82
C ALA A 717 -3.40 -22.61 64.04
N CYS A 718 -2.67 -23.72 63.99
CA CYS A 718 -1.28 -24.13 64.24
C CYS A 718 -1.31 -25.67 64.10
N LEU A 719 -0.44 -26.28 63.28
CA LEU A 719 -0.02 -27.71 63.35
C LEU A 719 -1.11 -28.78 62.99
N GLN A 720 -0.81 -29.96 62.44
CA GLN A 720 0.47 -30.55 62.03
C GLN A 720 0.30 -31.71 61.01
N ASP A 721 1.42 -32.03 60.34
CA ASP A 721 1.92 -33.37 59.94
C ASP A 721 1.32 -34.20 58.78
N THR A 722 2.15 -34.23 57.73
CA THR A 722 2.76 -35.43 57.11
C THR A 722 1.95 -36.26 56.11
N GLN A 723 2.46 -36.25 54.87
CA GLN A 723 2.12 -37.22 53.83
C GLN A 723 2.73 -38.60 54.14
N GLN A 724 2.00 -39.67 53.85
CA GLN A 724 2.63 -40.95 53.54
C GLN A 724 1.86 -41.66 52.41
N GLU A 725 2.62 -42.21 51.47
CA GLU A 725 2.15 -43.04 50.37
C GLU A 725 1.64 -44.39 50.90
N ASP A 726 0.67 -45.04 50.23
CA ASP A 726 0.99 -46.33 49.57
C ASP A 726 -0.09 -46.79 48.55
N ARG A 727 0.21 -47.91 47.89
CA ARG A 727 -0.32 -48.40 46.62
C ARG A 727 -1.49 -49.41 46.73
N ASN A 728 -2.10 -49.59 45.56
CA ASN A 728 -2.58 -50.87 44.98
C ASN A 728 -3.83 -51.59 45.53
N ALA A 729 -4.85 -51.59 44.64
CA ALA A 729 -5.40 -52.78 43.98
C ALA A 729 -6.52 -53.64 44.63
N GLU A 730 -7.56 -53.81 43.78
CA GLU A 730 -8.12 -55.08 43.28
C GLU A 730 -9.57 -55.49 43.67
N LYS A 731 -10.28 -56.03 42.64
CA LYS A 731 -11.61 -56.68 42.63
C LYS A 731 -12.80 -55.74 42.93
N GLY A 732 -13.92 -55.77 42.20
CA GLY A 732 -14.51 -56.72 41.23
C GLY A 732 -16.01 -56.84 41.55
N ALA A 733 -16.96 -57.19 40.67
CA ALA A 733 -16.95 -57.51 39.24
C ALA A 733 -18.39 -57.32 38.67
N GLY A 734 -18.58 -57.48 37.35
CA GLY A 734 -19.88 -57.53 36.66
C GLY A 734 -19.89 -56.63 35.41
N SER A 735 -19.68 -57.12 34.17
CA SER A 735 -20.59 -57.93 33.34
C SER A 735 -22.02 -57.36 33.29
N GLU A 736 -22.69 -57.07 32.17
CA GLU A 736 -22.45 -57.26 30.72
C GLU A 736 -23.49 -56.36 29.97
N LEU A 737 -23.58 -56.15 28.65
CA LEU A 737 -23.01 -56.73 27.41
C LEU A 737 -23.05 -55.64 26.28
N ASN A 738 -22.31 -55.84 25.19
CA ASN A 738 -22.58 -55.61 23.74
C ASN A 738 -23.81 -54.77 23.26
N SER A 739 -23.82 -54.10 22.09
CA SER A 739 -22.83 -54.02 20.98
C SER A 739 -23.23 -53.00 19.90
N GLU A 740 -22.23 -52.41 19.24
CA GLU A 740 -22.11 -52.24 17.77
C GLU A 740 -23.13 -51.48 16.87
N ASN A 741 -22.56 -50.49 16.17
CA ASN A 741 -22.45 -50.38 14.69
C ASN A 741 -23.48 -49.68 13.77
N LEU A 742 -22.87 -48.88 12.89
CA LEU A 742 -23.10 -48.68 11.44
C LEU A 742 -24.25 -47.77 10.90
N LYS A 743 -23.79 -46.72 10.19
CA LYS A 743 -24.40 -46.12 8.98
C LYS A 743 -24.29 -47.12 7.78
N PRO A 744 -24.75 -46.85 6.53
CA PRO A 744 -25.42 -45.65 5.97
C PRO A 744 -26.61 -45.96 5.02
N ASP A 745 -26.93 -45.00 4.14
CA ASP A 745 -27.30 -45.17 2.71
C ASP A 745 -28.77 -45.16 2.20
N THR A 746 -29.04 -44.12 1.38
CA THR A 746 -29.51 -44.18 -0.04
C THR A 746 -31.01 -44.04 -0.41
N LEU A 747 -31.27 -42.93 -1.13
CA LEU A 747 -32.19 -42.66 -2.26
C LEU A 747 -33.50 -43.45 -2.46
N SER A 748 -34.61 -42.74 -2.74
CA SER A 748 -35.23 -42.68 -4.10
C SER A 748 -36.52 -41.82 -4.15
N GLU A 749 -36.95 -41.50 -5.38
CA GLU A 749 -38.08 -40.63 -5.76
C GLU A 749 -39.44 -41.38 -5.69
N ASP A 750 -40.59 -40.67 -5.67
CA ASP A 750 -41.47 -40.52 -6.85
C ASP A 750 -42.71 -39.61 -6.63
N THR A 751 -43.58 -39.53 -7.64
CA THR A 751 -44.47 -38.42 -8.06
C THR A 751 -45.96 -38.60 -7.66
N GLY A 752 -46.78 -37.52 -7.57
CA GLY A 752 -48.25 -37.66 -7.75
C GLY A 752 -49.25 -36.65 -7.13
N ALA A 753 -49.45 -35.50 -7.79
CA ALA A 753 -50.71 -34.73 -8.05
C ALA A 753 -51.94 -34.58 -7.07
N ALA A 754 -52.57 -33.39 -7.18
CA ALA A 754 -53.99 -33.02 -6.93
C ALA A 754 -54.54 -33.03 -5.47
N SER A 755 -54.69 -31.91 -4.75
CA SER A 755 -55.57 -30.71 -4.91
C SER A 755 -57.00 -30.82 -4.34
N VAL A 756 -57.25 -30.18 -3.18
CA VAL A 756 -58.57 -29.63 -2.78
C VAL A 756 -58.37 -28.23 -2.16
N SER A 757 -59.38 -27.37 -2.30
CA SER A 757 -59.28 -25.91 -2.29
C SER A 757 -59.45 -25.20 -0.94
N LYS A 758 -58.67 -24.10 -0.79
CA LYS A 758 -59.01 -22.79 -0.20
C LYS A 758 -60.27 -22.70 0.70
N SER A 759 -60.07 -22.24 1.93
CA SER A 759 -60.89 -21.13 2.45
C SER A 759 -60.11 -19.83 2.25
N ALA A 760 -60.72 -18.88 1.54
CA ALA A 760 -60.08 -17.60 1.23
C ALA A 760 -60.39 -16.58 2.34
N GLN A 761 -59.43 -16.33 3.22
CA GLN A 761 -59.32 -15.03 3.88
C GLN A 761 -58.51 -14.09 2.97
N PRO A 762 -58.80 -12.78 2.95
CA PRO A 762 -58.06 -11.85 2.10
C PRO A 762 -56.58 -11.89 2.48
N HIS A 763 -55.69 -12.11 1.49
CA HIS A 763 -54.24 -12.12 1.70
C HIS A 763 -53.77 -10.73 2.12
N LEU A 764 -53.78 -10.52 3.43
CA LEU A 764 -53.48 -9.25 4.04
C LEU A 764 -51.97 -9.04 3.97
N LYS A 765 -51.54 -8.11 3.11
CA LYS A 765 -50.15 -7.95 2.69
C LYS A 765 -49.30 -7.47 3.87
N SER A 766 -48.74 -8.41 4.63
CA SER A 766 -47.97 -8.16 5.83
C SER A 766 -46.62 -7.52 5.53
N PHE A 767 -46.35 -6.38 6.14
CA PHE A 767 -45.07 -5.70 6.06
C PHE A 767 -44.13 -6.20 7.17
N HIS A 768 -42.86 -6.41 6.84
CA HIS A 768 -41.84 -6.79 7.81
C HIS A 768 -41.17 -5.53 8.35
N PRO A 769 -41.32 -5.19 9.65
CA PRO A 769 -40.68 -4.01 10.22
C PRO A 769 -39.19 -4.24 10.44
N GLN A 770 -38.40 -3.16 10.46
CA GLN A 770 -37.02 -3.24 10.93
C GLN A 770 -37.00 -3.44 12.45
N VAL A 771 -36.23 -4.42 12.91
CA VAL A 771 -36.02 -4.72 14.33
C VAL A 771 -34.56 -4.49 14.65
N LYS A 772 -34.29 -3.58 15.60
CA LYS A 772 -32.97 -3.41 16.21
C LYS A 772 -32.93 -4.16 17.54
N TRP A 773 -31.88 -4.91 17.85
CA TRP A 773 -31.80 -5.68 19.11
C TRP A 773 -30.46 -5.52 19.83
N PHE A 774 -30.50 -5.56 21.16
CA PHE A 774 -29.32 -5.65 22.02
C PHE A 774 -29.64 -6.56 23.22
N GLN A 775 -28.67 -6.86 24.06
CA GLN A 775 -28.85 -7.75 25.22
C GLN A 775 -28.15 -7.21 26.46
N LYS A 776 -28.67 -7.59 27.62
CA LYS A 776 -28.00 -7.55 28.92
C LYS A 776 -27.66 -8.99 29.35
N GLU A 777 -27.13 -9.18 30.56
CA GLU A 777 -26.77 -10.50 31.09
C GLU A 777 -27.97 -11.47 31.09
N ASP A 778 -29.13 -10.99 31.55
CA ASP A 778 -30.35 -11.76 31.81
C ASP A 778 -31.47 -11.57 30.74
N VAL A 779 -31.48 -10.43 30.03
CA VAL A 779 -32.53 -10.10 29.05
C VAL A 779 -32.00 -9.78 27.65
N VAL A 780 -32.85 -9.99 26.65
CA VAL A 780 -32.68 -9.50 25.27
C VAL A 780 -33.75 -8.46 24.98
N ILE A 781 -33.38 -7.32 24.40
CA ILE A 781 -34.28 -6.19 24.15
C ILE A 781 -34.38 -5.93 22.64
N LEU A 782 -35.59 -5.98 22.10
CA LEU A 782 -35.91 -5.72 20.70
C LEU A 782 -36.65 -4.38 20.59
N LYS A 783 -36.18 -3.47 19.73
CA LYS A 783 -36.87 -2.24 19.34
C LYS A 783 -37.40 -2.42 17.92
N ILE A 784 -38.71 -2.35 17.76
CA ILE A 784 -39.38 -2.48 16.48
C ILE A 784 -39.60 -1.08 15.92
N ARG A 785 -39.00 -0.77 14.77
CA ARG A 785 -39.03 0.56 14.14
C ARG A 785 -40.34 0.79 13.39
N ILE A 786 -41.42 0.90 14.16
CA ILE A 786 -42.75 1.35 13.71
C ILE A 786 -43.20 2.43 14.70
N ARG A 787 -43.72 3.56 14.22
CA ARG A 787 -44.31 4.62 15.06
C ARG A 787 -45.83 4.57 15.03
N ASN A 788 -46.47 5.19 16.02
CA ASN A 788 -47.94 5.31 16.13
C ASN A 788 -48.68 3.96 16.17
N VAL A 789 -48.10 2.99 16.87
CA VAL A 789 -48.70 1.66 17.07
C VAL A 789 -49.71 1.72 18.22
N ASN A 790 -51.01 1.67 17.90
CA ASN A 790 -52.08 1.73 18.89
C ASN A 790 -52.65 0.34 19.25
N ASP A 791 -52.64 -0.62 18.32
CA ASP A 791 -53.05 -2.01 18.54
C ASP A 791 -51.91 -2.95 18.12
N TYR A 792 -51.40 -3.71 19.09
CA TYR A 792 -50.33 -4.68 18.90
C TYR A 792 -50.56 -5.94 19.73
N LYS A 793 -50.09 -7.06 19.18
CA LYS A 793 -50.16 -8.37 19.81
C LYS A 793 -48.81 -9.07 19.69
N CYS A 794 -48.23 -9.39 20.84
CA CYS A 794 -47.01 -10.18 20.94
C CYS A 794 -47.34 -11.58 21.49
N LYS A 795 -46.76 -12.63 20.91
CA LYS A 795 -46.85 -14.02 21.38
C LYS A 795 -45.45 -14.56 21.65
N TYR A 796 -45.25 -15.11 22.85
CA TYR A 796 -43.97 -15.68 23.28
C TYR A 796 -44.02 -17.21 23.28
N PHE A 797 -43.09 -17.84 22.60
CA PHE A 797 -42.81 -19.27 22.63
C PHE A 797 -41.44 -19.51 23.26
N ARG A 798 -41.00 -20.77 23.39
CA ARG A 798 -39.76 -21.07 24.14
C ARG A 798 -38.53 -20.56 23.38
N ASP A 799 -38.55 -20.66 22.06
CA ASP A 799 -37.47 -20.33 21.14
C ASP A 799 -37.95 -19.46 19.96
N ARG A 800 -39.09 -18.78 20.10
CA ARG A 800 -39.70 -17.96 19.04
C ARG A 800 -40.55 -16.84 19.64
N VAL A 801 -40.57 -15.68 19.00
CA VAL A 801 -41.45 -14.56 19.36
C VAL A 801 -42.12 -14.03 18.09
N ILE A 802 -43.42 -13.79 18.18
CA ILE A 802 -44.22 -13.26 17.07
C ILE A 802 -44.83 -11.93 17.50
N PHE A 803 -44.39 -10.85 16.87
CA PHE A 803 -44.98 -9.52 17.02
C PHE A 803 -45.85 -9.20 15.82
N SER A 804 -47.04 -8.68 16.07
CA SER A 804 -47.98 -8.21 15.05
C SER A 804 -48.62 -6.90 15.48
N ALA A 805 -48.81 -5.96 14.55
CA ALA A 805 -49.38 -4.64 14.84
C ALA A 805 -50.09 -4.03 13.63
N TRP A 806 -51.05 -3.15 13.90
CA TRP A 806 -51.73 -2.34 12.89
C TRP A 806 -51.35 -0.86 13.03
N VAL A 807 -51.01 -0.22 11.90
CA VAL A 807 -50.76 1.23 11.81
C VAL A 807 -51.47 1.77 10.58
N GLY A 808 -52.62 2.42 10.81
CA GLY A 808 -53.59 2.68 9.75
C GLY A 808 -53.98 1.38 9.05
N ASP A 809 -54.08 1.41 7.72
CA ASP A 809 -54.46 0.24 6.92
C ASP A 809 -53.32 -0.78 6.69
N LYS A 810 -52.16 -0.59 7.34
CA LYS A 810 -50.99 -1.47 7.18
C LYS A 810 -50.81 -2.40 8.37
N PHE A 811 -50.81 -3.70 8.07
CA PHE A 811 -50.47 -4.76 9.02
C PHE A 811 -48.98 -5.09 8.97
N TYR A 812 -48.33 -5.06 10.13
CA TYR A 812 -46.93 -5.42 10.30
C TYR A 812 -46.81 -6.74 11.06
N LEU A 813 -45.91 -7.63 10.60
CA LEU A 813 -45.63 -8.92 11.22
C LEU A 813 -44.11 -9.12 11.30
N ALA A 814 -43.61 -9.40 12.49
CA ALA A 814 -42.24 -9.82 12.75
C ALA A 814 -42.27 -11.16 13.49
N ASP A 815 -41.96 -12.22 12.74
CA ASP A 815 -41.87 -13.59 13.25
C ASP A 815 -40.38 -13.97 13.38
N MET A 816 -39.96 -14.31 14.59
CA MET A 816 -38.55 -14.34 14.99
C MET A 816 -38.24 -15.62 15.76
N GLU A 817 -37.61 -16.59 15.10
CA GLU A 817 -37.07 -17.81 15.72
C GLU A 817 -35.69 -17.56 16.33
N LEU A 818 -35.64 -17.60 17.65
CA LEU A 818 -34.55 -17.16 18.51
C LEU A 818 -33.43 -18.20 18.58
N GLN A 819 -32.17 -17.75 18.70
CA GLN A 819 -31.01 -18.63 18.80
C GLN A 819 -31.06 -19.55 20.03
N ALA A 820 -31.56 -19.04 21.17
CA ALA A 820 -31.69 -19.81 22.41
C ALA A 820 -33.04 -19.52 23.11
N ASN A 821 -33.26 -20.20 24.24
CA ASN A 821 -34.57 -20.22 24.89
C ASN A 821 -34.84 -19.00 25.78
N ILE A 822 -36.12 -18.66 25.92
CA ILE A 822 -36.65 -17.55 26.73
C ILE A 822 -37.71 -18.03 27.74
N ARG A 823 -37.80 -17.32 28.86
CA ARG A 823 -38.84 -17.51 29.89
C ARG A 823 -40.07 -16.70 29.52
N LYS A 824 -41.07 -17.36 28.91
CA LYS A 824 -42.26 -16.72 28.34
C LYS A 824 -42.98 -15.76 29.30
N ASP A 825 -43.12 -16.17 30.56
CA ASP A 825 -43.92 -15.47 31.57
C ASP A 825 -43.24 -14.20 32.12
N GLU A 826 -41.93 -14.08 31.90
CA GLU A 826 -41.12 -12.89 32.25
C GLU A 826 -40.94 -11.92 31.04
N CYS A 827 -41.43 -12.30 29.85
CA CYS A 827 -41.33 -11.49 28.63
C CYS A 827 -42.46 -10.46 28.52
N LYS A 828 -42.14 -9.23 28.05
CA LYS A 828 -43.12 -8.14 27.90
C LYS A 828 -42.87 -7.28 26.67
N CYS A 829 -43.91 -6.61 26.18
CA CYS A 829 -43.83 -5.61 25.11
C CYS A 829 -44.46 -4.32 25.61
N VAL A 830 -43.75 -3.21 25.47
CA VAL A 830 -44.16 -1.88 25.97
C VAL A 830 -43.78 -0.83 24.94
N ILE A 831 -44.66 0.12 24.66
CA ILE A 831 -44.36 1.25 23.78
C ILE A 831 -43.47 2.25 24.54
N LYS A 832 -42.32 2.62 23.97
CA LYS A 832 -41.43 3.68 24.48
C LYS A 832 -41.04 4.59 23.33
N ASN A 833 -41.18 5.91 23.51
CA ASN A 833 -40.88 6.92 22.48
C ASN A 833 -41.59 6.62 21.14
N GLU A 834 -42.89 6.31 21.19
CA GLU A 834 -43.75 5.93 20.06
C GLU A 834 -43.40 4.60 19.34
N GLU A 835 -42.34 3.90 19.74
CA GLU A 835 -41.89 2.62 19.16
C GLU A 835 -42.16 1.43 20.09
N PRO A 836 -42.63 0.26 19.60
CA PRO A 836 -42.75 -0.96 20.42
C PRO A 836 -41.38 -1.51 20.83
N VAL A 837 -41.19 -1.74 22.13
CA VAL A 837 -39.99 -2.36 22.71
C VAL A 837 -40.38 -3.66 23.41
N ILE A 838 -39.83 -4.78 22.92
CA ILE A 838 -39.98 -6.11 23.53
C ILE A 838 -38.77 -6.37 24.44
N THR A 839 -39.02 -6.86 25.64
CA THR A 839 -38.00 -7.44 26.53
C THR A 839 -38.27 -8.93 26.67
N LEU A 840 -37.26 -9.73 26.36
CA LEU A 840 -37.27 -11.19 26.45
C LEU A 840 -36.35 -11.61 27.60
N ALA A 841 -36.84 -12.38 28.56
CA ALA A 841 -36.01 -12.95 29.63
C ALA A 841 -35.33 -14.24 29.14
N LYS A 842 -34.01 -14.36 29.28
CA LYS A 842 -33.26 -15.55 28.84
C LYS A 842 -33.51 -16.72 29.80
N GLU A 843 -33.59 -17.95 29.27
CA GLU A 843 -33.67 -19.15 30.12
C GLU A 843 -32.33 -19.41 30.84
N LYS A 844 -31.21 -19.09 30.18
CA LYS A 844 -29.83 -19.16 30.70
C LYS A 844 -29.13 -17.80 30.59
N ARG A 845 -28.29 -17.46 31.58
CA ARG A 845 -27.45 -16.25 31.57
C ARG A 845 -26.22 -16.45 30.68
N GLU A 846 -26.44 -16.42 29.37
CA GLU A 846 -25.40 -16.57 28.35
C GLU A 846 -25.46 -15.42 27.33
N SER A 847 -24.32 -15.08 26.74
CA SER A 847 -24.25 -14.05 25.69
C SER A 847 -24.63 -14.65 24.34
N TRP A 848 -25.62 -14.06 23.68
CA TRP A 848 -26.11 -14.53 22.39
C TRP A 848 -25.30 -13.90 21.27
N CYS A 849 -24.59 -14.70 20.46
CA CYS A 849 -23.82 -14.19 19.33
C CYS A 849 -24.70 -13.67 18.18
N ASN A 850 -25.92 -14.22 18.01
CA ASN A 850 -26.96 -13.70 17.12
C ASN A 850 -28.32 -13.78 17.82
N LEU A 851 -29.31 -13.00 17.36
CA LEU A 851 -30.67 -13.11 17.86
C LEU A 851 -31.39 -14.36 17.34
N LEU A 852 -31.20 -14.68 16.06
CA LEU A 852 -32.03 -15.63 15.32
C LEU A 852 -31.25 -16.85 14.82
N LYS A 853 -31.93 -17.99 14.71
CA LYS A 853 -31.38 -19.22 14.10
C LYS A 853 -31.10 -19.06 12.60
N GLN A 854 -31.91 -18.25 11.91
CA GLN A 854 -31.76 -17.94 10.48
C GLN A 854 -31.59 -16.43 10.28
N ARG A 855 -30.76 -16.04 9.30
CA ARG A 855 -30.43 -14.63 9.02
C ARG A 855 -31.63 -13.91 8.38
N ASN A 856 -32.16 -12.90 9.06
CA ASN A 856 -33.24 -12.04 8.54
C ASN A 856 -32.70 -10.63 8.24
N PRO A 857 -32.81 -10.11 7.00
CA PRO A 857 -32.25 -8.80 6.63
C PRO A 857 -32.92 -7.61 7.33
N ASN A 858 -34.13 -7.79 7.88
CA ASN A 858 -34.83 -6.75 8.63
C ASN A 858 -34.43 -6.71 10.12
N VAL A 859 -33.55 -7.60 10.58
CA VAL A 859 -33.13 -7.71 11.98
C VAL A 859 -31.65 -7.40 12.11
N ALA A 860 -31.31 -6.35 12.84
CA ALA A 860 -29.95 -5.84 13.02
C ALA A 860 -29.61 -5.61 14.50
N PHE A 861 -28.34 -5.67 14.85
CA PHE A 861 -27.89 -5.33 16.21
C PHE A 861 -28.00 -3.82 16.45
N ASP A 862 -28.41 -3.41 17.65
CA ASP A 862 -28.55 -2.02 18.05
C ASP A 862 -27.24 -1.47 18.62
N PHE A 863 -26.33 -1.10 17.72
CA PHE A 863 -25.04 -0.50 18.05
C PHE A 863 -25.14 0.79 18.89
N ASP A 864 -26.33 1.40 18.97
CA ASP A 864 -26.60 2.58 19.78
C ASP A 864 -26.75 2.26 21.29
N HIS A 865 -26.87 0.98 21.69
CA HIS A 865 -27.12 0.51 23.07
C HIS A 865 -26.15 -0.61 23.51
N TRP A 866 -24.87 -0.42 23.24
CA TRP A 866 -23.81 -1.25 23.81
C TRP A 866 -23.51 -0.81 25.25
N GLU A 867 -24.20 -1.39 26.22
CA GLU A 867 -23.81 -1.25 27.63
C GLU A 867 -22.66 -2.21 27.96
N GLU A 868 -21.65 -1.68 28.62
CA GLU A 868 -20.56 -2.42 29.23
C GLU A 868 -21.10 -3.13 30.50
N CYS A 869 -20.50 -4.23 30.93
CA CYS A 869 -20.86 -4.80 32.23
C CYS A 869 -20.56 -3.75 33.32
N GLU A 870 -21.60 -3.33 34.05
CA GLU A 870 -21.45 -2.37 35.14
C GLU A 870 -20.72 -3.02 36.32
N GLU A 871 -19.41 -2.73 36.46
CA GLU A 871 -18.83 -2.49 37.78
C GLU A 871 -18.78 -0.97 38.02
N ASP A 872 -19.05 -0.55 39.25
CA ASP A 872 -19.44 0.82 39.60
C ASP A 872 -18.51 1.93 39.07
N SER A 873 -19.06 2.79 38.20
CA SER A 873 -18.41 4.00 37.68
C SER A 873 -19.24 5.24 38.04
N PRO A 874 -18.65 6.30 38.63
CA PRO A 874 -19.41 7.40 39.26
C PRO A 874 -20.02 8.43 38.28
N PHE A 875 -20.31 8.06 37.03
CA PHE A 875 -20.77 8.96 35.96
C PHE A 875 -22.04 8.47 35.24
N SER A 876 -23.07 8.05 35.98
CA SER A 876 -24.38 7.67 35.46
C SER A 876 -25.45 8.76 35.64
N LYS A 877 -25.37 9.85 34.84
CA LYS A 877 -26.50 10.76 34.53
C LYS A 877 -26.13 11.75 33.43
N ILE A 878 -26.42 11.42 32.17
CA ILE A 878 -26.09 12.26 31.02
C ILE A 878 -27.24 12.24 30.01
N ILE A 879 -27.75 13.41 29.65
CA ILE A 879 -28.85 13.59 28.70
C ILE A 879 -28.25 13.94 27.33
N ASN A 880 -28.62 13.18 26.29
CA ASN A 880 -28.28 13.51 24.91
C ASN A 880 -29.12 14.71 24.43
N SER A 881 -28.51 15.89 24.30
CA SER A 881 -29.10 17.03 23.60
C SER A 881 -28.83 16.93 22.09
N LYS A 882 -29.83 16.47 21.33
CA LYS A 882 -29.93 16.73 19.88
C LYS A 882 -31.04 17.75 19.63
N ASN A 883 -30.83 18.54 18.57
CA ASN A 883 -31.69 19.61 18.03
C ASN A 883 -31.51 20.99 18.67
N LEU A 884 -30.65 21.80 18.06
CA LEU A 884 -30.84 23.24 17.91
C LEU A 884 -30.28 23.65 16.54
N SER A 885 -31.16 23.98 15.61
CA SER A 885 -30.80 24.55 14.31
C SER A 885 -30.46 26.03 14.50
N CYS A 886 -29.24 26.45 14.15
CA CYS A 886 -28.89 27.86 14.10
C CYS A 886 -28.65 28.28 12.65
N LYS A 887 -29.26 29.40 12.24
CA LYS A 887 -29.08 29.98 10.90
C LYS A 887 -27.71 30.65 10.82
N VAL A 888 -27.02 30.49 9.69
CA VAL A 888 -25.86 31.32 9.37
C VAL A 888 -26.35 32.74 9.07
N ALA A 889 -25.76 33.73 9.75
CA ALA A 889 -25.88 35.13 9.40
C ALA A 889 -24.57 35.56 8.72
N GLU A 890 -24.69 36.21 7.57
CA GLU A 890 -23.55 36.84 6.88
C GLU A 890 -23.03 38.01 7.73
N VAL A 891 -21.71 38.15 7.83
CA VAL A 891 -21.06 39.38 8.31
C VAL A 891 -20.08 39.82 7.25
N VAL A 892 -20.27 41.06 6.79
CA VAL A 892 -19.45 41.73 5.78
C VAL A 892 -18.15 42.19 6.42
N GLU A 893 -17.01 41.87 5.81
CA GLU A 893 -15.73 42.50 6.15
C GLU A 893 -15.68 43.92 5.56
N ASN A 894 -15.76 44.94 6.42
CA ASN A 894 -15.30 46.28 6.07
C ASN A 894 -13.83 46.41 6.42
N SER A 895 -13.01 46.68 5.41
CA SER A 895 -11.63 47.14 5.58
C SER A 895 -11.61 48.63 5.95
N ASP A 896 -11.00 48.98 7.08
CA ASP A 896 -10.56 50.35 7.34
C ASP A 896 -9.04 50.42 7.40
N ILE A 897 -8.51 51.47 6.78
CA ILE A 897 -7.10 51.71 6.54
C ILE A 897 -6.62 52.77 7.54
N THR A 898 -5.53 52.51 8.25
CA THR A 898 -4.77 53.55 8.95
C THR A 898 -3.31 53.49 8.54
N SER A 899 -2.94 54.46 7.72
CA SER A 899 -1.56 54.87 7.43
C SER A 899 -0.91 55.54 8.63
N GLU A 900 0.39 55.32 8.83
CA GLU A 900 1.32 56.34 9.31
C GLU A 900 2.73 56.02 8.78
N ASP A 901 3.59 57.03 8.72
CA ASP A 901 4.58 57.20 7.64
C ASP A 901 6.02 57.38 8.14
N ASP A 902 6.97 57.20 7.21
CA ASP A 902 8.39 57.64 7.22
C ASP A 902 9.39 57.20 8.32
N GLY A 903 10.65 56.98 7.90
CA GLY A 903 11.77 56.72 8.81
C GLY A 903 13.01 56.04 8.17
N SER A 904 13.75 56.77 7.34
CA SER A 904 15.01 56.31 6.70
C SER A 904 16.20 56.22 7.66
N GLU A 905 17.10 55.24 7.47
CA GLU A 905 18.50 55.46 7.01
C GLU A 905 19.35 54.17 6.96
N SER A 906 20.54 54.28 6.36
CA SER A 906 21.51 53.24 6.03
C SER A 906 22.41 52.77 7.19
N GLU A 907 22.72 51.47 7.25
CA GLU A 907 24.05 50.89 6.93
C GLU A 907 23.96 49.37 6.71
#